data_AF-A0A917UEG7-F1
#
_entry.id   AF-A0A917UEG7-F1
#
_cell.length_a   1.000
_cell.length_b   1.000
_cell.length_c   1.000
_cell.angle_alpha   90.00
_cell.angle_beta   90.00
_cell.angle_gamma   90.00
#
_symmetry.space_group_name_H-M   'P 1'
#
loop_
_entity.id
_entity.type
_entity.pdbx_description
1 polymer ?
#
loop_
_entity_poly.entity_id
_entity_poly.type
_entity_poly.pdbx_seq_one_letter_code
_entity_poly.pdbx_strand_id
1 'polypeptide(L)'
;MSLSAAKGRVNLAQENLESGRTDGIESMIDTAEGYLDGLPDEEAAPVRAQIAAIRAELAGRMSPEDELAIRGARYKLRQVADWIGMDYPADQIESGIRLALEYLVSVPDVHKAPVLEEIADFRTQYQGGSGTAPATTPPATIPATTTTAAAPIVAPGAPVSTDPVSTEPGPTDDELSLIRRAKTSLMWARENKDEDKVREAEELLKGVGDVHRASLLEEIGAIRQQIAEAESAEKIRQVTQFIDVRFEPAEEGDASSLAYCFGRLASDEVRSVLPAAMMEQYQARLAAAFDSRVVALKANALERAEPLLRTLEGYLRRDLFVGLGEGETYRIVSECGNLTSRVLHELQAAGHVDSFGVWAEARDEVAEDDMRAVNARLVVAEDDADFRAVRARLAAAEETIAAALAAWRKVQLAAEVADTWRRVRGEFEGWVQETVPADRRPLEPANLPLTRLSIICTRSMLEEPRTLEIRRDNAGESTIEATYQDAEQVLQAARAKVDAAFGQVMDEAEQVTLPLDEFGAFDLGKLATDQQTAADRLISDLQHSLADSGYLEPAVARVRRLNERRQAEIAAAIQARQELYDRLTAEAEAAWPAIVAATGATAGFDPTDPAKVGTVVLLEQVYNRARWEFNSCDFAVRWGSTPVGGGYADYVQRTLEHAWYELKLDVNDRIPWDLVGVVEGPGKIGERTTRILKDTNTNLEIGKIEEWPPVDCTWLRIIALHAGPVAVGPPK
;
A
#
# COMPACT_ATOMS: atom_id res chain seq x y z
N MET A 1 -1.54 -14.73 -35.53
CA MET A 1 -1.50 -13.29 -35.19
C MET A 1 -2.01 -12.51 -36.40
N SER A 2 -2.56 -11.30 -36.24
CA SER A 2 -3.39 -10.67 -37.28
C SER A 2 -3.07 -9.19 -37.46
N LEU A 3 -2.43 -8.86 -38.59
CA LEU A 3 -2.12 -7.48 -38.98
C LEU A 3 -3.39 -6.60 -39.07
N SER A 4 -4.54 -7.19 -39.42
CA SER A 4 -5.82 -6.47 -39.44
C SER A 4 -6.37 -6.17 -38.04
N ALA A 5 -6.10 -7.03 -37.04
CA ALA A 5 -6.47 -6.77 -35.64
C ALA A 5 -5.58 -5.68 -35.04
N ALA A 6 -4.27 -5.71 -35.32
CA ALA A 6 -3.34 -4.64 -34.93
C ALA A 6 -3.78 -3.27 -35.50
N LYS A 7 -4.04 -3.19 -36.81
CA LYS A 7 -4.55 -1.98 -37.46
C LYS A 7 -5.89 -1.51 -36.90
N GLY A 8 -6.80 -2.42 -36.57
CA GLY A 8 -8.07 -2.08 -35.93
C GLY A 8 -7.89 -1.42 -34.55
N ARG A 9 -6.93 -1.90 -33.75
CA ARG A 9 -6.59 -1.30 -32.45
C ARG A 9 -5.90 0.06 -32.58
N VAL A 10 -4.96 0.21 -33.53
CA VAL A 10 -4.31 1.50 -33.82
C VAL A 10 -5.30 2.54 -34.30
N ASN A 11 -6.26 2.18 -35.17
CA ASN A 11 -7.32 3.09 -35.60
C ASN A 11 -8.21 3.54 -34.42
N LEU A 12 -8.61 2.62 -33.53
CA LEU A 12 -9.39 2.98 -32.33
C LEU A 12 -8.62 3.88 -31.36
N ALA A 13 -7.31 3.65 -31.19
CA ALA A 13 -6.43 4.51 -30.41
C ALA A 13 -6.34 5.92 -31.03
N GLN A 14 -6.22 6.02 -32.36
CA GLN A 14 -6.22 7.27 -33.12
C GLN A 14 -7.57 8.01 -33.01
N GLU A 15 -8.70 7.32 -33.17
CA GLU A 15 -10.05 7.91 -33.01
C GLU A 15 -10.27 8.45 -31.59
N ASN A 16 -9.78 7.73 -30.56
CA ASN A 16 -9.82 8.20 -29.17
C ASN A 16 -8.97 9.47 -28.99
N LEU A 17 -7.74 9.48 -29.50
CA LEU A 17 -6.82 10.62 -29.48
C LEU A 17 -7.44 11.86 -30.16
N GLU A 18 -8.00 11.69 -31.36
CA GLU A 18 -8.70 12.74 -32.10
C GLU A 18 -9.94 13.26 -31.36
N SER A 19 -10.68 12.37 -30.67
CA SER A 19 -11.81 12.75 -29.81
C SER A 19 -11.43 13.39 -28.48
N GLY A 20 -10.13 13.52 -28.16
CA GLY A 20 -9.63 14.08 -26.90
C GLY A 20 -9.71 13.14 -25.70
N ARG A 21 -10.07 11.86 -25.90
CA ARG A 21 -10.15 10.85 -24.85
C ARG A 21 -8.85 10.07 -24.80
N THR A 22 -7.98 10.38 -23.83
CA THR A 22 -6.69 9.69 -23.65
C THR A 22 -6.82 8.38 -22.86
N ASP A 23 -7.94 8.20 -22.14
CA ASP A 23 -8.22 7.00 -21.34
C ASP A 23 -8.17 5.71 -22.18
N GLY A 24 -7.31 4.78 -21.75
CA GLY A 24 -7.17 3.46 -22.38
C GLY A 24 -6.43 3.43 -23.72
N ILE A 25 -5.90 4.55 -24.22
CA ILE A 25 -5.12 4.58 -25.48
C ILE A 25 -3.91 3.64 -25.39
N GLU A 26 -3.08 3.73 -24.35
CA GLU A 26 -1.91 2.84 -24.21
C GLU A 26 -2.32 1.37 -24.15
N SER A 27 -3.39 1.01 -23.44
CA SER A 27 -3.90 -0.37 -23.43
C SER A 27 -4.30 -0.87 -24.83
N MET A 28 -4.84 0.00 -25.69
CA MET A 28 -5.11 -0.34 -27.09
C MET A 28 -3.83 -0.47 -27.92
N ILE A 29 -2.81 0.35 -27.63
CA ILE A 29 -1.49 0.28 -28.27
C ILE A 29 -0.76 -1.01 -27.87
N ASP A 30 -0.67 -1.33 -26.57
CA ASP A 30 -0.04 -2.55 -26.07
C ASP A 30 -0.73 -3.80 -26.64
N THR A 31 -2.07 -3.77 -26.74
CA THR A 31 -2.85 -4.81 -27.43
C THR A 31 -2.51 -4.90 -28.92
N ALA A 32 -2.24 -3.77 -29.59
CA ALA A 32 -1.80 -3.75 -30.98
C ALA A 32 -0.38 -4.30 -31.14
N GLU A 33 0.56 -3.95 -30.25
CA GLU A 33 1.93 -4.47 -30.24
C GLU A 33 1.95 -6.00 -30.05
N GLY A 34 1.16 -6.53 -29.12
CA GLY A 34 0.99 -7.98 -28.94
C GLY A 34 0.36 -8.71 -30.15
N TYR A 35 -0.29 -7.99 -31.09
CA TYR A 35 -0.72 -8.54 -32.38
C TYR A 35 0.34 -8.42 -33.50
N LEU A 36 1.38 -7.62 -33.30
CA LEU A 36 2.51 -7.42 -34.22
C LEU A 36 3.70 -8.34 -33.90
N ASP A 37 3.79 -8.89 -32.69
CA ASP A 37 4.77 -9.91 -32.35
C ASP A 37 4.72 -11.09 -33.34
N GLY A 38 5.90 -11.58 -33.73
CA GLY A 38 6.04 -12.69 -34.68
C GLY A 38 5.52 -12.45 -36.11
N LEU A 39 5.09 -11.23 -36.47
CA LEU A 39 4.92 -10.85 -37.88
C LEU A 39 6.28 -10.46 -38.50
N PRO A 40 6.48 -10.60 -39.83
CA PRO A 40 7.66 -10.09 -40.51
C PRO A 40 7.79 -8.57 -40.31
N ASP A 41 9.00 -8.09 -40.06
CA ASP A 41 9.25 -6.66 -39.79
C ASP A 41 8.79 -5.76 -40.95
N GLU A 42 8.87 -6.22 -42.21
CA GLU A 42 8.36 -5.50 -43.38
C GLU A 42 6.84 -5.23 -43.32
N GLU A 43 6.07 -6.16 -42.75
CA GLU A 43 4.61 -6.02 -42.59
C GLU A 43 4.23 -5.23 -41.33
N ALA A 44 5.02 -5.37 -40.26
CA ALA A 44 4.78 -4.72 -38.97
C ALA A 44 5.25 -3.24 -38.93
N ALA A 45 6.32 -2.90 -39.66
CA ALA A 45 6.92 -1.55 -39.68
C ALA A 45 5.92 -0.39 -39.84
N PRO A 46 4.98 -0.38 -40.81
CA PRO A 46 4.04 0.73 -40.94
C PRO A 46 3.09 0.88 -39.75
N VAL A 47 2.75 -0.21 -39.05
CA VAL A 47 1.87 -0.16 -37.87
C VAL A 47 2.67 0.27 -36.63
N ARG A 48 3.91 -0.20 -36.47
CA ARG A 48 4.82 0.30 -35.42
C ARG A 48 5.11 1.80 -35.58
N ALA A 49 5.22 2.31 -36.81
CA ALA A 49 5.38 3.74 -37.07
C ALA A 49 4.14 4.56 -36.67
N GLN A 50 2.93 4.04 -36.88
CA GLN A 50 1.68 4.68 -36.40
C GLN A 50 1.59 4.67 -34.87
N ILE A 51 1.93 3.54 -34.23
CA ILE A 51 2.01 3.43 -32.77
C ILE A 51 2.99 4.46 -32.18
N ALA A 52 4.18 4.59 -32.76
CA ALA A 52 5.17 5.57 -32.33
C ALA A 52 4.67 7.02 -32.48
N ALA A 53 3.92 7.32 -33.54
CA ALA A 53 3.30 8.64 -33.72
C ALA A 53 2.22 8.92 -32.67
N ILE A 54 1.35 7.94 -32.38
CA ILE A 54 0.30 8.07 -31.35
C ILE A 54 0.94 8.27 -29.97
N ARG A 55 1.94 7.47 -29.58
CA ARG A 55 2.65 7.66 -28.29
C ARG A 55 3.36 9.02 -28.21
N ALA A 56 3.94 9.50 -29.31
CA ALA A 56 4.58 10.81 -29.36
C ALA A 56 3.60 11.98 -29.20
N GLU A 57 2.39 11.88 -29.77
CA GLU A 57 1.34 12.87 -29.56
C GLU A 57 0.71 12.76 -28.15
N LEU A 58 0.51 11.53 -27.65
CA LEU A 58 -0.03 11.27 -26.31
C LEU A 58 0.90 11.84 -25.23
N ALA A 59 2.22 11.72 -25.38
CA ALA A 59 3.21 12.30 -24.47
C ALA A 59 3.18 13.85 -24.41
N GLY A 60 2.51 14.51 -25.37
CA GLY A 60 2.25 15.96 -25.34
C GLY A 60 0.92 16.34 -24.69
N ARG A 61 0.05 15.37 -24.38
CA ARG A 61 -1.29 15.59 -23.83
C ARG A 61 -1.39 15.14 -22.38
N MET A 62 -1.91 16.02 -21.54
CA MET A 62 -2.18 15.72 -20.13
C MET A 62 -3.30 14.67 -20.02
N SER A 63 -3.12 13.64 -19.21
CA SER A 63 -4.19 12.68 -18.94
C SER A 63 -5.21 13.24 -17.94
N PRO A 64 -6.46 12.73 -17.87
CA PRO A 64 -7.42 13.10 -16.83
C PRO A 64 -6.91 12.81 -15.41
N GLU A 65 -6.07 11.78 -15.25
CA GLU A 65 -5.41 11.47 -13.97
C GLU A 65 -4.35 12.53 -13.63
N ASP A 66 -3.53 12.97 -14.60
CA ASP A 66 -2.59 14.08 -14.43
C ASP A 66 -3.30 15.40 -14.12
N GLU A 67 -4.41 15.70 -14.80
CA GLU A 67 -5.24 16.88 -14.51
C GLU A 67 -5.80 16.83 -13.08
N LEU A 68 -6.27 15.67 -12.63
CA LEU A 68 -6.80 15.47 -11.28
C LEU A 68 -5.69 15.60 -10.24
N ALA A 69 -4.52 15.04 -10.51
CA ALA A 69 -3.32 15.14 -9.67
C ALA A 69 -2.82 16.58 -9.56
N ILE A 70 -2.67 17.29 -10.67
CA ILE A 70 -2.32 18.73 -10.71
C ILE A 70 -3.36 19.58 -9.97
N ARG A 71 -4.65 19.25 -10.09
CA ARG A 71 -5.74 19.91 -9.35
C ARG A 71 -5.65 19.64 -7.85
N GLY A 72 -5.30 18.41 -7.44
CA GLY A 72 -5.04 18.03 -6.06
C GLY A 72 -3.85 18.77 -5.46
N ALA A 73 -2.72 18.81 -6.18
CA ALA A 73 -1.54 19.58 -5.80
C ALA A 73 -1.85 21.07 -5.63
N ARG A 74 -2.47 21.72 -6.63
CA ARG A 74 -2.86 23.14 -6.55
C ARG A 74 -3.89 23.43 -5.45
N TYR A 75 -4.81 22.50 -5.18
CA TYR A 75 -5.71 22.63 -4.03
C TYR A 75 -4.94 22.60 -2.70
N LYS A 76 -3.91 21.75 -2.57
CA LYS A 76 -3.02 21.74 -1.41
C LYS A 76 -2.18 23.00 -1.29
N LEU A 77 -1.66 23.55 -2.38
CA LEU A 77 -0.95 24.84 -2.36
C LEU A 77 -1.86 26.00 -1.95
N ARG A 78 -3.14 25.97 -2.32
CA ARG A 78 -4.13 26.94 -1.80
C ARG A 78 -4.33 26.80 -0.29
N GLN A 79 -4.46 25.59 0.24
CA GLN A 79 -4.51 25.37 1.70
C GLN A 79 -3.25 25.89 2.40
N VAL A 80 -2.07 25.69 1.81
CA VAL A 80 -0.80 26.24 2.33
C VAL A 80 -0.80 27.77 2.32
N ALA A 81 -1.33 28.41 1.28
CA ALA A 81 -1.47 29.87 1.22
C ALA A 81 -2.38 30.40 2.35
N ASP A 82 -3.52 29.73 2.59
CA ASP A 82 -4.45 30.07 3.68
C ASP A 82 -3.77 29.87 5.06
N TRP A 83 -2.97 28.82 5.24
CA TRP A 83 -2.20 28.55 6.46
C TRP A 83 -1.12 29.61 6.72
N ILE A 84 -0.40 30.06 5.68
CA ILE A 84 0.55 31.18 5.78
C ILE A 84 -0.19 32.46 6.21
N GLY A 85 -1.38 32.72 5.67
CA GLY A 85 -2.23 33.86 6.08
C GLY A 85 -2.83 33.76 7.49
N MET A 86 -2.70 32.60 8.15
CA MET A 86 -3.17 32.33 9.51
C MET A 86 -2.02 32.08 10.50
N ASP A 87 -0.77 32.41 10.14
CA ASP A 87 0.43 32.21 10.96
C ASP A 87 0.63 30.77 11.48
N TYR A 88 0.31 29.77 10.64
CA TYR A 88 0.48 28.36 11.01
C TYR A 88 1.96 27.96 11.23
N PRO A 89 2.23 26.94 12.07
CA PRO A 89 3.59 26.44 12.29
C PRO A 89 4.31 25.95 11.02
N ALA A 90 5.63 26.14 11.00
CA ALA A 90 6.52 25.82 9.87
C ALA A 90 6.40 24.37 9.37
N ASP A 91 6.28 23.43 10.31
CA ASP A 91 6.15 22.01 10.05
C ASP A 91 4.82 21.65 9.38
N GLN A 92 3.74 22.39 9.69
CA GLN A 92 2.43 22.20 9.05
C GLN A 92 2.45 22.74 7.61
N ILE A 93 3.06 23.90 7.40
CA ILE A 93 3.27 24.50 6.06
C ILE A 93 4.10 23.57 5.17
N GLU A 94 5.26 23.08 5.64
CA GLU A 94 6.09 22.15 4.86
C GLU A 94 5.42 20.78 4.67
N SER A 95 4.59 20.32 5.63
CA SER A 95 3.75 19.13 5.44
C SER A 95 2.72 19.31 4.31
N GLY A 96 2.11 20.48 4.19
CA GLY A 96 1.21 20.80 3.07
C GLY A 96 1.91 20.83 1.71
N ILE A 97 3.12 21.39 1.66
CA ILE A 97 3.96 21.40 0.45
C ILE A 97 4.38 19.98 0.05
N ARG A 98 4.76 19.14 1.01
CA ARG A 98 5.08 17.73 0.78
C ARG A 98 3.89 16.93 0.25
N LEU A 99 2.70 17.11 0.82
CA LEU A 99 1.47 16.51 0.28
C LEU A 99 1.17 16.98 -1.15
N ALA A 100 1.46 18.24 -1.50
CA ALA A 100 1.32 18.72 -2.88
C ALA A 100 2.33 18.04 -3.84
N LEU A 101 3.56 17.77 -3.38
CA LEU A 101 4.56 17.02 -4.16
C LEU A 101 4.18 15.55 -4.35
N GLU A 102 3.55 14.92 -3.36
CA GLU A 102 3.08 13.52 -3.44
C GLU A 102 2.06 13.32 -4.58
N TYR A 103 1.14 14.27 -4.81
CA TYR A 103 0.25 14.25 -5.98
C TYR A 103 1.01 14.29 -7.32
N LEU A 104 2.21 14.86 -7.37
CA LEU A 104 2.96 15.07 -8.61
C LEU A 104 3.96 13.93 -8.92
N VAL A 105 4.00 12.86 -8.12
CA VAL A 105 4.96 11.75 -8.29
C VAL A 105 4.77 11.02 -9.63
N SER A 106 3.52 10.71 -10.00
CA SER A 106 3.18 10.01 -11.25
C SER A 106 3.06 10.94 -12.47
N VAL A 107 2.98 12.25 -12.25
CA VAL A 107 2.73 13.23 -13.33
C VAL A 107 4.00 13.44 -14.18
N PRO A 108 3.95 13.36 -15.52
CA PRO A 108 5.10 13.64 -16.38
C PRO A 108 5.71 15.02 -16.14
N ASP A 109 7.05 15.11 -16.21
CA ASP A 109 7.80 16.32 -15.86
C ASP A 109 7.34 17.57 -16.65
N VAL A 110 6.99 17.39 -17.92
CA VAL A 110 6.45 18.44 -18.81
C VAL A 110 5.13 19.05 -18.31
N HIS A 111 4.31 18.29 -17.58
CA HIS A 111 3.02 18.73 -17.07
C HIS A 111 3.10 19.28 -15.64
N LYS A 112 3.98 18.73 -14.78
CA LYS A 112 4.15 19.23 -13.40
C LYS A 112 5.08 20.42 -13.25
N ALA A 113 5.93 20.73 -14.23
CA ALA A 113 6.89 21.84 -14.15
C ALA A 113 6.30 23.18 -13.66
N PRO A 114 5.12 23.66 -14.14
CA PRO A 114 4.53 24.90 -13.63
C PRO A 114 4.12 24.84 -12.15
N VAL A 115 3.69 23.67 -11.67
CA VAL A 115 3.31 23.47 -10.26
C VAL A 115 4.55 23.38 -9.35
N LEU A 116 5.67 22.87 -9.88
CA LEU A 116 6.96 22.89 -9.18
C LEU A 116 7.54 24.31 -9.07
N GLU A 117 7.28 25.18 -10.05
CA GLU A 117 7.58 26.62 -9.99
C GLU A 117 6.72 27.31 -8.91
N GLU A 118 5.39 27.08 -8.90
CA GLU A 118 4.50 27.52 -7.82
C GLU A 118 5.01 27.09 -6.42
N ILE A 119 5.47 25.84 -6.27
CA ILE A 119 6.05 25.31 -5.02
C ILE A 119 7.35 26.03 -4.61
N ALA A 120 8.21 26.37 -5.58
CA ALA A 120 9.46 27.08 -5.33
C ALA A 120 9.19 28.52 -4.85
N ASP A 121 8.19 29.19 -5.43
CA ASP A 121 7.73 30.51 -5.01
C ASP A 121 7.18 30.49 -3.58
N PHE A 122 6.33 29.52 -3.24
CA PHE A 122 5.80 29.35 -1.88
C PHE A 122 6.91 29.18 -0.84
N ARG A 123 7.92 28.33 -1.13
CA ARG A 123 9.07 28.14 -0.23
C ARG A 123 9.90 29.43 -0.07
N THR A 124 10.07 30.19 -1.14
CA THR A 124 10.81 31.46 -1.12
C THR A 124 10.07 32.53 -0.31
N GLN A 125 8.75 32.66 -0.52
CA GLN A 125 7.89 33.58 0.23
C GLN A 125 7.90 33.25 1.74
N TYR A 126 7.82 31.96 2.09
CA TYR A 126 7.82 31.52 3.48
C TYR A 126 9.18 31.79 4.17
N GLN A 127 10.30 31.48 3.51
CA GLN A 127 11.63 31.70 4.09
C GLN A 127 11.99 33.19 4.27
N GLY A 128 11.38 34.09 3.51
CA GLY A 128 11.55 35.55 3.66
C GLY A 128 10.70 36.19 4.78
N GLY A 129 9.75 35.47 5.37
CA GLY A 129 8.65 36.04 6.16
C GLY A 129 8.86 36.18 7.67
N SER A 130 10.00 35.77 8.24
CA SER A 130 10.24 35.71 9.70
C SER A 130 10.46 37.09 10.37
N GLY A 131 9.51 38.01 10.22
CA GLY A 131 9.45 39.30 10.91
C GLY A 131 8.30 39.34 11.93
N THR A 132 8.64 39.39 13.22
CA THR A 132 7.69 39.39 14.35
C THR A 132 6.62 40.48 14.27
N ALA A 133 5.34 40.11 14.45
CA ALA A 133 4.19 41.00 14.62
C ALA A 133 3.34 40.60 15.86
N PRO A 134 2.53 41.52 16.44
CA PRO A 134 2.13 41.43 17.85
C PRO A 134 0.72 40.88 18.11
N ALA A 135 0.49 40.43 19.35
CA ALA A 135 -0.77 39.88 19.84
C ALA A 135 -1.93 40.90 19.89
N THR A 136 -3.15 40.42 19.60
CA THR A 136 -4.41 41.17 19.70
C THR A 136 -5.38 40.57 20.73
N THR A 137 -6.17 41.45 21.35
CA THR A 137 -6.99 41.17 22.54
C THR A 137 -8.44 40.80 22.17
N PRO A 138 -9.17 39.96 22.94
CA PRO A 138 -10.55 39.58 22.62
C PRO A 138 -11.58 40.71 22.88
N PRO A 139 -12.71 40.77 22.12
CA PRO A 139 -13.77 41.75 22.32
C PRO A 139 -14.81 41.35 23.38
N ALA A 140 -15.52 42.34 23.91
CA ALA A 140 -16.43 42.21 25.07
C ALA A 140 -17.92 42.03 24.72
N THR A 141 -18.67 41.50 25.70
CA THR A 141 -20.11 41.19 25.66
C THR A 141 -21.00 42.43 25.82
N ILE A 142 -22.21 42.42 25.25
CA ILE A 142 -23.24 43.48 25.33
C ILE A 142 -24.50 42.95 26.06
N PRO A 143 -25.18 43.72 26.93
CA PRO A 143 -26.29 43.24 27.76
C PRO A 143 -27.69 43.41 27.15
N ALA A 144 -28.66 42.69 27.68
CA ALA A 144 -30.09 42.73 27.31
C ALA A 144 -30.89 43.82 28.07
N THR A 145 -32.02 44.23 27.51
CA THR A 145 -32.95 45.22 28.08
C THR A 145 -34.37 44.68 28.31
N THR A 146 -34.95 45.03 29.46
CA THR A 146 -36.34 44.78 29.88
C THR A 146 -37.32 45.84 29.37
N THR A 147 -38.61 45.53 29.23
CA THR A 147 -39.74 46.48 29.43
C THR A 147 -41.05 45.74 29.74
N THR A 148 -41.88 46.34 30.60
CA THR A 148 -43.16 45.83 31.11
C THR A 148 -44.22 46.95 31.08
N ALA A 149 -45.52 46.56 31.09
CA ALA A 149 -46.70 47.28 31.61
C ALA A 149 -47.76 47.79 30.62
N ALA A 150 -48.99 47.91 31.13
CA ALA A 150 -50.27 48.09 30.44
C ALA A 150 -51.10 49.24 31.04
N ALA A 151 -52.23 49.64 30.41
CA ALA A 151 -53.41 50.31 31.03
C ALA A 151 -54.59 50.44 29.99
N PRO A 152 -55.76 51.07 30.29
CA PRO A 152 -57.02 50.40 30.75
C PRO A 152 -58.29 50.90 29.98
N ILE A 153 -59.51 50.91 30.60
CA ILE A 153 -60.85 51.54 30.23
C ILE A 153 -61.99 50.47 30.14
N VAL A 154 -63.26 50.60 30.60
CA VAL A 154 -64.06 51.54 31.45
C VAL A 154 -65.35 50.85 32.02
N ALA A 155 -66.14 51.53 32.87
CA ALA A 155 -67.48 51.14 33.42
C ALA A 155 -68.37 52.41 33.63
N PRO A 156 -69.67 52.42 34.10
CA PRO A 156 -70.51 51.38 34.75
C PRO A 156 -72.03 51.39 34.34
N GLY A 157 -72.96 50.84 35.16
CA GLY A 157 -74.39 51.26 35.18
C GLY A 157 -75.46 50.26 35.72
N ALA A 158 -76.14 50.62 36.81
CA ALA A 158 -77.45 50.07 37.29
C ALA A 158 -78.52 51.22 37.21
N PRO A 159 -79.77 51.25 37.78
CA PRO A 159 -80.40 50.38 38.82
C PRO A 159 -81.99 50.28 38.87
N VAL A 160 -82.51 49.69 39.97
CA VAL A 160 -83.86 49.74 40.67
C VAL A 160 -85.28 49.75 40.01
N SER A 161 -86.17 48.98 40.68
CA SER A 161 -87.53 49.32 41.21
C SER A 161 -88.84 49.08 40.44
N THR A 162 -89.86 48.77 41.25
CA THR A 162 -91.29 48.48 40.94
C THR A 162 -92.20 49.51 41.62
N ASP A 163 -93.23 50.06 40.95
CA ASP A 163 -94.51 50.57 41.52
C ASP A 163 -95.48 51.09 40.41
N PRO A 164 -96.75 51.52 40.64
CA PRO A 164 -97.89 50.77 40.09
C PRO A 164 -98.76 51.47 39.01
N VAL A 165 -99.69 50.66 38.47
CA VAL A 165 -100.65 50.91 37.39
C VAL A 165 -101.36 52.27 37.42
N SER A 166 -101.29 53.00 36.30
CA SER A 166 -102.21 54.07 35.92
C SER A 166 -102.98 53.70 34.66
N THR A 167 -104.28 54.00 34.60
CA THR A 167 -105.13 53.74 33.43
C THR A 167 -104.93 54.82 32.36
N GLU A 168 -104.32 54.45 31.24
CA GLU A 168 -104.00 55.35 30.14
C GLU A 168 -105.10 55.47 29.05
N PRO A 169 -105.13 56.59 28.29
CA PRO A 169 -105.99 56.73 27.13
C PRO A 169 -105.60 55.78 25.98
N GLY A 170 -106.61 55.36 25.20
CA GLY A 170 -106.40 54.54 24.00
C GLY A 170 -105.61 55.26 22.91
N PRO A 171 -105.00 54.51 21.97
CA PRO A 171 -104.14 55.07 20.94
C PRO A 171 -104.92 55.95 19.97
N THR A 172 -104.29 57.02 19.51
CA THR A 172 -104.81 57.91 18.46
C THR A 172 -104.79 57.24 17.08
N ASP A 173 -105.55 57.77 16.11
CA ASP A 173 -105.62 57.19 14.76
C ASP A 173 -104.26 57.18 14.01
N ASP A 174 -103.41 58.19 14.26
CA ASP A 174 -102.05 58.25 13.72
C ASP A 174 -101.15 57.17 14.33
N GLU A 175 -101.25 56.94 15.64
CA GLU A 175 -100.56 55.82 16.31
C GLU A 175 -101.06 54.47 15.79
N LEU A 176 -102.37 54.30 15.58
CA LEU A 176 -102.95 53.10 14.96
C LEU A 176 -102.49 52.88 13.52
N SER A 177 -102.11 53.94 12.80
CA SER A 177 -101.50 53.86 11.47
C SER A 177 -100.04 53.39 11.56
N LEU A 178 -99.25 54.00 12.45
CA LEU A 178 -97.86 53.60 12.71
C LEU A 178 -97.75 52.18 13.25
N ILE A 179 -98.60 51.78 14.20
CA ILE A 179 -98.70 50.42 14.74
C ILE A 179 -99.00 49.40 13.63
N ARG A 180 -99.90 49.69 12.69
CA ARG A 180 -100.20 48.79 11.57
C ARG A 180 -98.99 48.62 10.64
N ARG A 181 -98.25 49.71 10.36
CA ARG A 181 -97.02 49.66 9.56
C ARG A 181 -95.90 48.90 10.28
N ALA A 182 -95.65 49.20 11.55
CA ALA A 182 -94.68 48.49 12.38
C ALA A 182 -94.99 46.99 12.44
N LYS A 183 -96.24 46.58 12.71
CA LYS A 183 -96.67 45.17 12.66
C LYS A 183 -96.43 44.50 11.32
N THR A 184 -96.59 45.24 10.22
CA THR A 184 -96.29 44.72 8.87
C THR A 184 -94.79 44.50 8.69
N SER A 185 -93.95 45.44 9.13
CA SER A 185 -92.49 45.28 9.10
C SER A 185 -92.01 44.14 10.00
N LEU A 186 -92.61 43.95 11.18
CA LEU A 186 -92.31 42.83 12.09
C LEU A 186 -92.72 41.47 11.52
N MET A 187 -93.82 41.40 10.76
CA MET A 187 -94.20 40.19 10.03
C MET A 187 -93.12 39.81 9.01
N TRP A 188 -92.66 40.76 8.19
CA TRP A 188 -91.58 40.52 7.22
C TRP A 188 -90.24 40.19 7.90
N ALA A 189 -89.90 40.85 9.01
CA ALA A 189 -88.71 40.54 9.80
C ALA A 189 -88.76 39.10 10.36
N ARG A 190 -89.93 38.65 10.82
CA ARG A 190 -90.14 37.28 11.34
C ARG A 190 -90.03 36.22 10.26
N GLU A 191 -90.59 36.47 9.08
CA GLU A 191 -90.60 35.52 7.94
C GLU A 191 -89.22 35.41 7.28
N ASN A 192 -88.57 36.54 6.98
CA ASN A 192 -87.31 36.59 6.23
C ASN A 192 -86.04 36.64 7.10
N LYS A 193 -86.20 36.74 8.43
CA LYS A 193 -85.09 36.97 9.39
C LYS A 193 -84.26 38.23 9.11
N ASP A 194 -84.96 39.30 8.73
CA ASP A 194 -84.37 40.56 8.26
C ASP A 194 -84.28 41.61 9.39
N GLU A 195 -83.06 41.87 9.89
CA GLU A 195 -82.79 42.86 10.94
C GLU A 195 -82.99 44.31 10.47
N ASP A 196 -82.89 44.62 9.17
CA ASP A 196 -83.21 45.95 8.66
C ASP A 196 -84.74 46.20 8.76
N LYS A 197 -85.56 45.15 8.65
CA LYS A 197 -87.02 45.23 8.90
C LYS A 197 -87.37 45.37 10.39
N VAL A 198 -86.56 44.81 11.29
CA VAL A 198 -86.66 45.09 12.73
C VAL A 198 -86.35 46.56 13.01
N ARG A 199 -85.24 47.08 12.45
CA ARG A 199 -84.85 48.49 12.60
C ARG A 199 -85.87 49.46 12.00
N GLU A 200 -86.48 49.11 10.87
CA GLU A 200 -87.59 49.87 10.28
C GLU A 200 -88.82 49.91 11.21
N ALA A 201 -89.15 48.78 11.87
CA ALA A 201 -90.24 48.74 12.84
C ALA A 201 -89.94 49.59 14.09
N GLU A 202 -88.71 49.55 14.62
CA GLU A 202 -88.28 50.42 15.73
C GLU A 202 -88.42 51.91 15.39
N GLU A 203 -87.99 52.31 14.18
CA GLU A 203 -88.09 53.70 13.72
C GLU A 203 -89.55 54.17 13.66
N LEU A 204 -90.45 53.32 13.14
CA LEU A 204 -91.89 53.59 13.10
C LEU A 204 -92.53 53.71 14.48
N LEU A 205 -92.01 53.00 15.49
CA LEU A 205 -92.52 53.03 16.87
C LEU A 205 -92.08 54.24 17.68
N LYS A 206 -91.10 55.03 17.21
CA LYS A 206 -90.71 56.30 17.87
C LYS A 206 -91.84 57.33 17.94
N GLY A 207 -92.80 57.25 17.01
CA GLY A 207 -94.00 58.11 16.97
C GLY A 207 -95.20 57.55 17.74
N VAL A 208 -95.04 56.45 18.49
CA VAL A 208 -96.12 55.78 19.22
C VAL A 208 -95.90 55.91 20.73
N GLY A 209 -96.98 56.22 21.46
CA GLY A 209 -96.99 56.37 22.91
C GLY A 209 -96.52 55.12 23.64
N ASP A 210 -95.86 55.34 24.77
CA ASP A 210 -95.04 54.35 25.48
C ASP A 210 -95.80 53.05 25.82
N VAL A 211 -97.05 53.15 26.31
CA VAL A 211 -97.90 51.98 26.60
C VAL A 211 -98.29 51.20 25.34
N HIS A 212 -98.57 51.87 24.22
CA HIS A 212 -99.01 51.21 22.99
C HIS A 212 -97.86 50.57 22.21
N ARG A 213 -96.63 51.08 22.36
CA ARG A 213 -95.42 50.46 21.76
C ARG A 213 -94.80 49.34 22.58
N ALA A 214 -95.05 49.25 23.89
CA ALA A 214 -94.38 48.29 24.78
C ALA A 214 -94.48 46.83 24.30
N SER A 215 -95.69 46.37 23.95
CA SER A 215 -95.92 45.01 23.42
C SER A 215 -95.19 44.72 22.09
N LEU A 216 -94.96 45.75 21.27
CA LEU A 216 -94.25 45.63 20.00
C LEU A 216 -92.73 45.65 20.18
N LEU A 217 -92.23 46.31 21.22
CA LEU A 217 -90.82 46.24 21.63
C LEU A 217 -90.47 44.85 22.21
N GLU A 218 -91.39 44.21 22.93
CA GLU A 218 -91.26 42.80 23.33
C GLU A 218 -91.27 41.86 22.11
N GLU A 219 -92.18 42.09 21.15
CA GLU A 219 -92.21 41.36 19.88
C GLU A 219 -90.92 41.55 19.06
N ILE A 220 -90.32 42.74 19.06
CA ILE A 220 -89.00 43.06 18.48
C ILE A 220 -87.89 42.27 19.17
N GLY A 221 -87.87 42.23 20.51
CA GLY A 221 -86.90 41.44 21.27
C GLY A 221 -86.96 39.95 20.91
N ALA A 222 -88.17 39.39 20.84
CA ALA A 222 -88.39 38.00 20.43
C ALA A 222 -87.99 37.74 18.96
N ILE A 223 -88.26 38.67 18.03
CA ILE A 223 -87.85 38.52 16.63
C ILE A 223 -86.32 38.61 16.51
N ARG A 224 -85.66 39.55 17.19
CA ARG A 224 -84.18 39.62 17.23
C ARG A 224 -83.55 38.35 17.78
N GLN A 225 -84.12 37.79 18.85
CA GLN A 225 -83.67 36.51 19.38
C GLN A 225 -83.78 35.40 18.32
N GLN A 226 -84.92 35.31 17.61
CA GLN A 226 -85.08 34.35 16.50
C GLN A 226 -84.14 34.58 15.32
N ILE A 227 -83.76 35.83 15.02
CA ILE A 227 -82.78 36.17 13.99
C ILE A 227 -81.38 35.72 14.45
N ALA A 228 -80.98 36.05 15.68
CA ALA A 228 -79.70 35.64 16.25
C ALA A 228 -79.56 34.10 16.38
N GLU A 229 -80.64 33.40 16.76
CA GLU A 229 -80.72 31.94 16.78
C GLU A 229 -80.59 31.35 15.36
N ALA A 230 -81.26 31.93 14.36
CA ALA A 230 -81.17 31.49 12.96
C ALA A 230 -79.78 31.76 12.35
N GLU A 231 -79.19 32.92 12.61
CA GLU A 231 -77.82 33.24 12.20
C GLU A 231 -76.79 32.32 12.88
N SER A 232 -76.97 32.02 14.17
CA SER A 232 -76.10 31.09 14.89
C SER A 232 -76.21 29.68 14.30
N ALA A 233 -77.43 29.20 14.04
CA ALA A 233 -77.67 27.91 13.41
C ALA A 233 -77.08 27.83 11.99
N GLU A 234 -77.19 28.90 11.20
CA GLU A 234 -76.61 28.97 9.85
C GLU A 234 -75.07 29.03 9.89
N LYS A 235 -74.47 29.78 10.81
CA LYS A 235 -73.01 29.79 11.05
C LYS A 235 -72.52 28.40 11.46
N ILE A 236 -73.21 27.72 12.38
CA ILE A 236 -72.93 26.33 12.76
C ILE A 236 -73.05 25.41 11.54
N ARG A 237 -74.11 25.52 10.73
CA ARG A 237 -74.31 24.71 9.52
C ARG A 237 -73.18 24.91 8.51
N GLN A 238 -72.74 26.13 8.26
CA GLN A 238 -71.63 26.42 7.34
C GLN A 238 -70.31 25.84 7.87
N VAL A 239 -69.98 26.09 9.14
CA VAL A 239 -68.75 25.58 9.77
C VAL A 239 -68.72 24.05 9.78
N THR A 240 -69.81 23.39 10.18
CA THR A 240 -69.91 21.92 10.15
C THR A 240 -69.82 21.37 8.73
N GLN A 241 -70.52 21.95 7.76
CA GLN A 241 -70.44 21.52 6.35
C GLN A 241 -69.00 21.58 5.79
N PHE A 242 -68.22 22.63 6.09
CA PHE A 242 -66.82 22.71 5.67
C PHE A 242 -65.91 21.69 6.37
N ILE A 243 -66.18 21.40 7.65
CA ILE A 243 -65.43 20.45 8.45
C ILE A 243 -65.73 19.01 8.00
N ASP A 244 -67.01 18.63 7.86
CA ASP A 244 -67.44 17.28 7.46
C ASP A 244 -66.91 16.87 6.08
N VAL A 245 -66.88 17.79 5.11
CA VAL A 245 -66.31 17.55 3.75
C VAL A 245 -64.83 17.17 3.78
N ARG A 246 -64.08 17.56 4.82
CA ARG A 246 -62.67 17.16 5.00
C ARG A 246 -62.50 16.00 5.99
N PHE A 247 -63.49 15.71 6.82
CA PHE A 247 -63.44 14.59 7.73
C PHE A 247 -63.52 13.23 7.04
N GLU A 248 -64.29 13.09 5.96
CA GLU A 248 -64.37 11.81 5.21
C GLU A 248 -62.99 11.38 4.67
N PRO A 249 -62.23 12.21 3.91
CA PRO A 249 -60.85 11.89 3.56
C PRO A 249 -59.89 11.73 4.75
N ALA A 250 -60.09 12.49 5.84
CA ALA A 250 -59.27 12.37 7.04
C ALA A 250 -59.48 11.04 7.77
N GLU A 251 -60.72 10.54 7.81
CA GLU A 251 -61.10 9.23 8.36
C GLU A 251 -60.62 8.06 7.47
N GLU A 252 -60.50 8.28 6.14
CA GLU A 252 -59.76 7.41 5.22
C GLU A 252 -58.24 7.49 5.38
N GLY A 253 -57.74 8.41 6.21
CA GLY A 253 -56.33 8.54 6.58
C GLY A 253 -55.51 9.52 5.73
N ASP A 254 -56.13 10.41 4.95
CA ASP A 254 -55.43 11.47 4.24
C ASP A 254 -54.73 12.45 5.19
N ALA A 255 -53.43 12.66 4.99
CA ALA A 255 -52.59 13.46 5.88
C ALA A 255 -52.96 14.96 5.83
N SER A 256 -53.18 15.48 4.62
CA SER A 256 -53.49 16.90 4.42
C SER A 256 -54.85 17.25 5.00
N SER A 257 -55.84 16.36 4.85
CA SER A 257 -57.17 16.54 5.44
C SER A 257 -57.16 16.38 6.97
N LEU A 258 -56.35 15.47 7.54
CA LEU A 258 -56.12 15.41 8.99
C LEU A 258 -55.51 16.70 9.55
N ALA A 259 -54.48 17.25 8.90
CA ALA A 259 -53.84 18.50 9.28
C ALA A 259 -54.80 19.71 9.12
N TYR A 260 -55.59 19.73 8.04
CA TYR A 260 -56.65 20.72 7.83
C TYR A 260 -57.71 20.68 8.94
N CYS A 261 -58.26 19.49 9.24
CA CYS A 261 -59.27 19.32 10.29
C CYS A 261 -58.71 19.71 11.67
N PHE A 262 -57.45 19.38 11.96
CA PHE A 262 -56.77 19.82 13.18
C PHE A 262 -56.69 21.36 13.27
N GLY A 263 -56.08 22.01 12.27
CA GLY A 263 -55.91 23.46 12.25
C GLY A 263 -57.25 24.21 12.30
N ARG A 264 -58.26 23.68 11.59
CA ARG A 264 -59.59 24.28 11.56
C ARG A 264 -60.38 24.12 12.86
N LEU A 265 -60.21 23.01 13.60
CA LEU A 265 -60.78 22.87 14.95
C LEU A 265 -60.00 23.66 16.02
N ALA A 266 -58.76 24.04 15.72
CA ALA A 266 -57.95 24.92 16.56
C ALA A 266 -58.28 26.41 16.40
N SER A 267 -58.92 26.84 15.31
CA SER A 267 -59.14 28.26 15.03
C SER A 267 -60.28 28.88 15.85
N ASP A 268 -60.10 30.15 16.23
CA ASP A 268 -61.04 30.89 17.09
C ASP A 268 -62.42 31.08 16.44
N GLU A 269 -62.49 31.12 15.12
CA GLU A 269 -63.75 31.15 14.36
C GLU A 269 -64.61 29.91 14.66
N VAL A 270 -64.02 28.72 14.58
CA VAL A 270 -64.74 27.46 14.83
C VAL A 270 -65.07 27.28 16.30
N ARG A 271 -64.14 27.66 17.20
CA ARG A 271 -64.33 27.61 18.66
C ARG A 271 -65.41 28.58 19.17
N SER A 272 -65.61 29.72 18.53
CA SER A 272 -66.65 30.69 18.90
C SER A 272 -68.03 30.38 18.32
N VAL A 273 -68.11 29.55 17.28
CA VAL A 273 -69.36 29.17 16.60
C VAL A 273 -69.92 27.83 17.08
N LEU A 274 -69.08 26.81 17.28
CA LEU A 274 -69.56 25.45 17.58
C LEU A 274 -69.91 25.25 19.07
N PRO A 275 -71.05 24.61 19.39
CA PRO A 275 -71.34 24.14 20.75
C PRO A 275 -70.29 23.14 21.25
N ALA A 276 -69.95 23.22 22.54
CA ALA A 276 -68.90 22.39 23.15
C ALA A 276 -69.05 20.88 22.89
N ALA A 277 -70.27 20.34 22.96
CA ALA A 277 -70.53 18.92 22.68
C ALA A 277 -70.23 18.51 21.22
N MET A 278 -70.42 19.41 20.24
CA MET A 278 -70.02 19.15 18.85
C MET A 278 -68.50 19.23 18.70
N MET A 279 -67.86 20.18 19.38
CA MET A 279 -66.40 20.31 19.39
C MET A 279 -65.74 19.03 19.96
N GLU A 280 -66.24 18.52 21.09
CA GLU A 280 -65.80 17.24 21.67
C GLU A 280 -66.00 16.07 20.69
N GLN A 281 -67.14 16.02 19.99
CA GLN A 281 -67.41 14.99 18.97
C GLN A 281 -66.41 15.05 17.81
N TYR A 282 -66.12 16.23 17.25
CA TYR A 282 -65.13 16.38 16.18
C TYR A 282 -63.70 16.07 16.65
N GLN A 283 -63.33 16.48 17.87
CA GLN A 283 -62.03 16.14 18.44
C GLN A 283 -61.88 14.62 18.65
N ALA A 284 -62.93 13.92 19.07
CA ALA A 284 -62.95 12.47 19.19
C ALA A 284 -62.83 11.76 17.82
N ARG A 285 -63.57 12.24 16.81
CA ARG A 285 -63.43 11.75 15.41
C ARG A 285 -62.01 11.94 14.90
N LEU A 286 -61.41 13.13 15.11
CA LEU A 286 -60.07 13.45 14.64
C LEU A 286 -59.01 12.57 15.32
N ALA A 287 -59.15 12.31 16.63
CA ALA A 287 -58.28 11.39 17.35
C ALA A 287 -58.36 9.95 16.77
N ALA A 288 -59.57 9.45 16.53
CA ALA A 288 -59.77 8.13 15.93
C ALA A 288 -59.22 8.04 14.48
N ALA A 289 -59.30 9.13 13.72
CA ALA A 289 -58.76 9.24 12.37
C ALA A 289 -57.22 9.24 12.35
N PHE A 290 -56.56 9.95 13.28
CA PHE A 290 -55.10 9.84 13.49
C PHE A 290 -54.68 8.41 13.80
N ASP A 291 -55.35 7.77 14.77
CA ASP A 291 -55.01 6.41 15.20
C ASP A 291 -55.21 5.40 14.06
N SER A 292 -56.30 5.56 13.28
CA SER A 292 -56.59 4.73 12.09
C SER A 292 -55.52 4.88 11.00
N ARG A 293 -55.04 6.11 10.74
CA ARG A 293 -53.94 6.34 9.80
C ARG A 293 -52.65 5.66 10.26
N VAL A 294 -52.27 5.75 11.53
CA VAL A 294 -51.05 5.11 12.05
C VAL A 294 -51.12 3.59 11.91
N VAL A 295 -52.28 2.99 12.17
CA VAL A 295 -52.53 1.56 11.93
C VAL A 295 -52.37 1.19 10.45
N ALA A 296 -52.94 2.00 9.54
CA ALA A 296 -52.83 1.77 8.09
C ALA A 296 -51.39 1.92 7.56
N LEU A 297 -50.65 2.94 8.00
CA LEU A 297 -49.24 3.14 7.66
C LEU A 297 -48.38 1.97 8.15
N LYS A 298 -48.58 1.52 9.39
CA LYS A 298 -47.87 0.36 9.94
C LYS A 298 -48.16 -0.90 9.14
N ALA A 299 -49.43 -1.19 8.86
CA ALA A 299 -49.83 -2.37 8.09
C ALA A 299 -49.17 -2.40 6.70
N ASN A 300 -49.18 -1.27 5.98
CA ASN A 300 -48.59 -1.12 4.65
C ASN A 300 -47.06 -1.30 4.67
N ALA A 301 -46.37 -0.69 5.63
CA ALA A 301 -44.92 -0.85 5.79
C ALA A 301 -44.53 -2.31 6.10
N LEU A 302 -45.27 -2.98 6.99
CA LEU A 302 -45.05 -4.39 7.31
C LEU A 302 -45.34 -5.31 6.12
N GLU A 303 -46.41 -5.06 5.36
CA GLU A 303 -46.77 -5.80 4.14
C GLU A 303 -45.66 -5.74 3.08
N ARG A 304 -45.02 -4.57 2.91
CA ARG A 304 -43.91 -4.38 1.96
C ARG A 304 -42.57 -4.92 2.48
N ALA A 305 -42.32 -4.80 3.78
CA ALA A 305 -41.09 -5.27 4.41
C ALA A 305 -41.00 -6.81 4.47
N GLU A 306 -42.09 -7.50 4.79
CA GLU A 306 -42.11 -8.95 4.99
C GLU A 306 -41.62 -9.80 3.78
N PRO A 307 -41.99 -9.54 2.51
CA PRO A 307 -41.46 -10.32 1.38
C PRO A 307 -39.96 -10.09 1.15
N LEU A 308 -39.45 -8.88 1.41
CA LEU A 308 -38.01 -8.59 1.34
C LEU A 308 -37.26 -9.34 2.44
N LEU A 309 -37.80 -9.32 3.66
CA LEU A 309 -37.23 -10.02 4.83
C LEU A 309 -37.25 -11.54 4.65
N ARG A 310 -38.33 -12.11 4.09
CA ARG A 310 -38.38 -13.54 3.70
C ARG A 310 -37.37 -13.90 2.61
N THR A 311 -37.06 -12.97 1.70
CA THR A 311 -36.04 -13.18 0.68
C THR A 311 -34.64 -13.22 1.31
N LEU A 312 -34.36 -12.29 2.22
CA LEU A 312 -33.13 -12.26 3.02
C LEU A 312 -32.98 -13.56 3.85
N GLU A 313 -34.00 -13.93 4.62
CA GLU A 313 -34.04 -15.19 5.39
C GLU A 313 -33.96 -16.44 4.49
N GLY A 314 -34.40 -16.34 3.24
CA GLY A 314 -34.27 -17.40 2.23
C GLY A 314 -32.82 -17.66 1.82
N TYR A 315 -31.99 -16.61 1.75
CA TYR A 315 -30.54 -16.75 1.56
C TYR A 315 -29.90 -17.44 2.78
N LEU A 316 -30.24 -17.03 4.01
CA LEU A 316 -29.66 -17.51 5.27
C LEU A 316 -29.82 -19.01 5.56
N ARG A 317 -30.78 -19.69 4.91
CA ARG A 317 -31.04 -21.13 5.13
C ARG A 317 -30.08 -22.07 4.41
N ARG A 318 -29.14 -21.53 3.63
CA ARG A 318 -28.07 -22.28 2.96
C ARG A 318 -26.76 -22.00 3.66
N ASP A 319 -25.80 -22.91 3.57
CA ASP A 319 -24.40 -22.62 3.91
C ASP A 319 -23.87 -21.52 2.96
N LEU A 320 -24.02 -20.24 3.38
CA LEU A 320 -24.21 -19.09 2.48
C LEU A 320 -23.15 -18.96 1.37
N PHE A 321 -21.92 -19.35 1.69
CA PHE A 321 -20.74 -19.16 0.88
C PHE A 321 -19.96 -20.46 0.61
N VAL A 322 -20.48 -21.62 1.03
CA VAL A 322 -19.77 -22.90 0.85
C VAL A 322 -19.72 -23.24 -0.64
N GLY A 323 -18.50 -23.42 -1.15
CA GLY A 323 -18.23 -23.68 -2.57
C GLY A 323 -18.28 -22.46 -3.49
N LEU A 324 -18.55 -21.25 -2.96
CA LEU A 324 -18.59 -20.02 -3.76
C LEU A 324 -17.21 -19.36 -3.88
N GLY A 325 -16.94 -18.84 -5.08
CA GLY A 325 -15.80 -17.97 -5.33
C GLY A 325 -15.98 -16.57 -4.73
N GLU A 326 -14.88 -15.83 -4.58
CA GLU A 326 -14.86 -14.50 -3.94
C GLU A 326 -15.88 -13.52 -4.53
N GLY A 327 -15.94 -13.40 -5.86
CA GLY A 327 -16.90 -12.51 -6.54
C GLY A 327 -18.37 -12.89 -6.30
N GLU A 328 -18.68 -14.18 -6.16
CA GLU A 328 -20.04 -14.64 -5.88
C GLU A 328 -20.41 -14.40 -4.40
N THR A 329 -19.48 -14.65 -3.49
CA THR A 329 -19.61 -14.33 -2.06
C THR A 329 -19.91 -12.84 -1.85
N TYR A 330 -19.11 -11.94 -2.42
CA TYR A 330 -19.35 -10.50 -2.28
C TYR A 330 -20.64 -10.04 -2.97
N ARG A 331 -21.02 -10.65 -4.10
CA ARG A 331 -22.32 -10.38 -4.74
C ARG A 331 -23.49 -10.71 -3.80
N ILE A 332 -23.45 -11.86 -3.12
CA ILE A 332 -24.49 -12.26 -2.15
C ILE A 332 -24.49 -11.35 -0.92
N VAL A 333 -23.33 -10.99 -0.37
CA VAL A 333 -23.24 -10.03 0.76
C VAL A 333 -23.86 -8.69 0.37
N SER A 334 -23.55 -8.16 -0.82
CA SER A 334 -24.15 -6.93 -1.35
C SER A 334 -25.66 -7.05 -1.56
N GLU A 335 -26.14 -8.17 -2.11
CA GLU A 335 -27.57 -8.43 -2.32
C GLU A 335 -28.34 -8.48 -0.99
N CYS A 336 -27.79 -9.13 0.04
CA CYS A 336 -28.34 -9.14 1.39
C CYS A 336 -28.35 -7.72 2.01
N GLY A 337 -27.27 -6.95 1.89
CA GLY A 337 -27.21 -5.56 2.37
C GLY A 337 -28.21 -4.62 1.67
N ASN A 338 -28.46 -4.84 0.38
CA ASN A 338 -29.51 -4.14 -0.37
C ASN A 338 -30.91 -4.52 0.11
N LEU A 339 -31.16 -5.80 0.45
CA LEU A 339 -32.43 -6.23 1.03
C LEU A 339 -32.67 -5.61 2.42
N THR A 340 -31.66 -5.64 3.30
CA THR A 340 -31.70 -4.95 4.61
C THR A 340 -32.01 -3.46 4.46
N SER A 341 -31.29 -2.76 3.59
CA SER A 341 -31.49 -1.32 3.35
C SER A 341 -32.91 -1.02 2.87
N ARG A 342 -33.49 -1.87 2.01
CA ARG A 342 -34.87 -1.71 1.54
C ARG A 342 -35.90 -1.99 2.62
N VAL A 343 -35.70 -3.00 3.47
CA VAL A 343 -36.58 -3.24 4.63
C VAL A 343 -36.56 -2.03 5.58
N LEU A 344 -35.38 -1.51 5.90
CA LEU A 344 -35.24 -0.31 6.74
C LEU A 344 -35.91 0.92 6.10
N HIS A 345 -35.82 1.08 4.78
CA HIS A 345 -36.48 2.16 4.05
C HIS A 345 -38.02 2.10 4.16
N GLU A 346 -38.65 0.93 3.98
CA GLU A 346 -40.11 0.80 4.13
C GLU A 346 -40.57 1.10 5.57
N LEU A 347 -39.79 0.71 6.59
CA LEU A 347 -40.08 1.09 7.99
C LEU A 347 -39.91 2.61 8.22
N GLN A 348 -38.83 3.20 7.69
CA GLN A 348 -38.55 4.63 7.83
C GLN A 348 -39.59 5.50 7.11
N ALA A 349 -40.11 5.05 5.96
CA ALA A 349 -41.16 5.73 5.21
C ALA A 349 -42.47 5.87 6.01
N ALA A 350 -42.79 4.93 6.90
CA ALA A 350 -43.93 5.04 7.82
C ALA A 350 -43.60 5.82 9.12
N GLY A 351 -42.32 5.97 9.44
CA GLY A 351 -41.82 6.84 10.52
C GLY A 351 -41.63 8.31 10.12
N HIS A 352 -41.90 8.68 8.86
CA HIS A 352 -41.68 10.02 8.32
C HIS A 352 -42.94 10.57 7.63
N VAL A 353 -43.13 11.89 7.74
CA VAL A 353 -44.19 12.64 7.07
C VAL A 353 -43.53 13.85 6.41
N ASP A 354 -43.84 14.08 5.13
CA ASP A 354 -43.46 15.31 4.43
C ASP A 354 -44.22 16.50 5.05
N SER A 355 -43.54 17.19 5.95
CA SER A 355 -44.09 18.33 6.69
C SER A 355 -44.41 19.53 5.80
N PHE A 356 -43.85 19.63 4.60
CA PHE A 356 -44.19 20.71 3.66
C PHE A 356 -45.45 20.36 2.86
N GLY A 357 -45.57 19.11 2.41
CA GLY A 357 -46.77 18.63 1.70
C GLY A 357 -48.04 18.64 2.55
N VAL A 358 -47.96 18.12 3.78
CA VAL A 358 -49.13 17.93 4.66
C VAL A 358 -49.79 19.24 5.09
N TRP A 359 -49.01 20.29 5.31
CA TRP A 359 -49.53 21.57 5.80
C TRP A 359 -49.81 22.60 4.70
N ALA A 360 -49.52 22.28 3.43
CA ALA A 360 -49.77 23.18 2.30
C ALA A 360 -51.25 23.53 2.08
N GLU A 361 -52.18 22.69 2.55
CA GLU A 361 -53.63 22.94 2.49
C GLU A 361 -54.20 23.59 3.76
N ALA A 362 -53.40 23.80 4.81
CA ALA A 362 -53.87 24.43 6.04
C ALA A 362 -54.28 25.89 5.78
N ARG A 363 -55.57 26.18 5.98
CA ARG A 363 -56.16 27.50 5.69
C ARG A 363 -55.91 28.53 6.79
N ASP A 364 -55.84 28.06 8.03
CA ASP A 364 -55.69 28.88 9.24
C ASP A 364 -54.25 28.68 9.76
N GLU A 365 -53.62 29.72 10.33
CA GLU A 365 -52.27 29.62 10.89
C GLU A 365 -52.26 28.67 12.10
N VAL A 366 -51.40 27.65 12.05
CA VAL A 366 -51.18 26.69 13.14
C VAL A 366 -49.80 26.93 13.74
N ALA A 367 -49.70 26.92 15.07
CA ALA A 367 -48.42 27.10 15.74
C ALA A 367 -47.44 25.96 15.40
N GLU A 368 -46.15 26.28 15.22
CA GLU A 368 -45.14 25.30 14.79
C GLU A 368 -45.03 24.10 15.77
N ASP A 369 -45.21 24.35 17.07
CA ASP A 369 -45.21 23.29 18.10
C ASP A 369 -46.42 22.35 17.95
N ASP A 370 -47.60 22.87 17.60
CA ASP A 370 -48.78 22.06 17.31
C ASP A 370 -48.61 21.27 16.00
N MET A 371 -48.03 21.88 14.95
CA MET A 371 -47.66 21.18 13.72
C MET A 371 -46.70 20.03 14.02
N ARG A 372 -45.70 20.25 14.88
CA ARG A 372 -44.72 19.24 15.29
C ARG A 372 -45.38 18.11 16.09
N ALA A 373 -46.30 18.44 17.00
CA ALA A 373 -47.07 17.46 17.77
C ALA A 373 -47.99 16.60 16.89
N VAL A 374 -48.65 17.20 15.90
CA VAL A 374 -49.48 16.49 14.92
C VAL A 374 -48.64 15.63 13.97
N ASN A 375 -47.51 16.14 13.46
CA ASN A 375 -46.59 15.35 12.64
C ASN A 375 -46.08 14.12 13.39
N ALA A 376 -45.78 14.24 14.70
CA ALA A 376 -45.40 13.11 15.55
C ALA A 376 -46.54 12.10 15.78
N ARG A 377 -47.81 12.50 15.69
CA ARG A 377 -48.98 11.59 15.71
C ARG A 377 -49.36 11.01 14.36
N LEU A 378 -48.84 11.54 13.25
CA LEU A 378 -49.13 11.09 11.89
C LEU A 378 -48.19 9.98 11.39
N VAL A 379 -47.21 9.57 12.21
CA VAL A 379 -46.17 8.56 11.91
C VAL A 379 -46.23 7.38 12.87
N VAL A 380 -45.67 6.24 12.46
CA VAL A 380 -45.42 5.10 13.35
C VAL A 380 -44.22 5.41 14.25
N ALA A 381 -44.37 5.24 15.56
CA ALA A 381 -43.29 5.46 16.53
C ALA A 381 -42.11 4.49 16.31
N GLU A 382 -40.87 4.96 16.47
CA GLU A 382 -39.67 4.15 16.23
C GLU A 382 -39.54 2.94 17.17
N ASP A 383 -40.19 2.98 18.34
CA ASP A 383 -40.22 1.93 19.35
C ASP A 383 -41.47 1.04 19.26
N ASP A 384 -42.28 1.15 18.20
CA ASP A 384 -43.38 0.23 17.91
C ASP A 384 -42.87 -1.23 17.96
N ALA A 385 -43.66 -2.10 18.60
CA ALA A 385 -43.25 -3.47 18.88
C ALA A 385 -43.04 -4.31 17.61
N ASP A 386 -43.82 -4.08 16.56
CA ASP A 386 -43.72 -4.82 15.30
C ASP A 386 -42.49 -4.34 14.52
N PHE A 387 -42.23 -3.02 14.51
CA PHE A 387 -41.02 -2.44 13.90
C PHE A 387 -39.75 -2.92 14.61
N ARG A 388 -39.77 -3.01 15.95
CA ARG A 388 -38.67 -3.62 16.73
C ARG A 388 -38.50 -5.11 16.42
N ALA A 389 -39.58 -5.87 16.22
CA ALA A 389 -39.49 -7.27 15.83
C ALA A 389 -38.85 -7.46 14.44
N VAL A 390 -39.18 -6.59 13.47
CA VAL A 390 -38.53 -6.58 12.14
C VAL A 390 -37.04 -6.20 12.26
N ARG A 391 -36.70 -5.15 13.01
CA ARG A 391 -35.30 -4.74 13.25
C ARG A 391 -34.49 -5.86 13.94
N ALA A 392 -35.09 -6.60 14.86
CA ALA A 392 -34.44 -7.76 15.51
C ALA A 392 -34.17 -8.91 14.53
N ARG A 393 -35.09 -9.19 13.59
CA ARG A 393 -34.87 -10.18 12.51
C ARG A 393 -33.73 -9.74 11.57
N LEU A 394 -33.64 -8.45 11.24
CA LEU A 394 -32.52 -7.91 10.46
C LEU A 394 -31.18 -8.04 11.19
N ALA A 395 -31.11 -7.70 12.48
CA ALA A 395 -29.87 -7.84 13.26
C ALA A 395 -29.40 -9.31 13.33
N ALA A 396 -30.31 -10.26 13.53
CA ALA A 396 -29.98 -11.69 13.50
C ALA A 396 -29.53 -12.17 12.10
N ALA A 397 -30.08 -11.57 11.03
CA ALA A 397 -29.65 -11.83 9.66
C ALA A 397 -28.22 -11.33 9.40
N GLU A 398 -27.90 -10.11 9.84
CA GLU A 398 -26.56 -9.52 9.74
C GLU A 398 -25.52 -10.32 10.55
N GLU A 399 -25.84 -10.74 11.76
CA GLU A 399 -24.99 -11.61 12.58
C GLU A 399 -24.70 -12.95 11.87
N THR A 400 -25.73 -13.55 11.25
CA THR A 400 -25.59 -14.80 10.48
C THR A 400 -24.68 -14.60 9.25
N ILE A 401 -24.85 -13.49 8.52
CA ILE A 401 -23.99 -13.15 7.36
C ILE A 401 -22.55 -12.91 7.80
N ALA A 402 -22.33 -12.18 8.89
CA ALA A 402 -21.00 -11.88 9.41
C ALA A 402 -20.28 -13.17 9.86
N ALA A 403 -20.97 -14.06 10.58
CA ALA A 403 -20.44 -15.36 10.98
C ALA A 403 -20.08 -16.24 9.77
N ALA A 404 -20.97 -16.34 8.78
CA ALA A 404 -20.73 -17.09 7.55
C ALA A 404 -19.55 -16.51 6.75
N LEU A 405 -19.43 -15.18 6.64
CA LEU A 405 -18.37 -14.51 5.91
C LEU A 405 -17.01 -14.69 6.61
N ALA A 406 -16.98 -14.64 7.95
CA ALA A 406 -15.78 -14.95 8.72
C ALA A 406 -15.33 -16.40 8.53
N ALA A 407 -16.26 -17.36 8.55
CA ALA A 407 -15.96 -18.77 8.28
C ALA A 407 -15.42 -18.99 6.86
N TRP A 408 -16.04 -18.39 5.84
CA TRP A 408 -15.56 -18.46 4.46
C TRP A 408 -14.18 -17.83 4.29
N ARG A 409 -13.92 -16.65 4.89
CA ARG A 409 -12.61 -15.99 4.86
C ARG A 409 -11.50 -16.87 5.46
N LYS A 410 -11.77 -17.58 6.57
CA LYS A 410 -10.83 -18.55 7.15
C LYS A 410 -10.51 -19.69 6.18
N VAL A 411 -11.49 -20.23 5.47
CA VAL A 411 -11.28 -21.28 4.46
C VAL A 411 -10.43 -20.77 3.29
N GLN A 412 -10.70 -19.55 2.79
CA GLN A 412 -9.88 -18.94 1.74
C GLN A 412 -8.44 -18.68 2.19
N LEU A 413 -8.24 -18.16 3.41
CA LEU A 413 -6.91 -17.92 3.97
C LEU A 413 -6.12 -19.23 4.13
N ALA A 414 -6.77 -20.30 4.61
CA ALA A 414 -6.17 -21.62 4.68
C ALA A 414 -5.77 -22.16 3.29
N ALA A 415 -6.59 -21.91 2.27
CA ALA A 415 -6.26 -22.25 0.88
C ALA A 415 -5.10 -21.41 0.33
N GLU A 416 -5.04 -20.10 0.58
CA GLU A 416 -3.94 -19.21 0.17
C GLU A 416 -2.60 -19.64 0.78
N VAL A 417 -2.59 -20.00 2.07
CA VAL A 417 -1.41 -20.51 2.78
C VAL A 417 -0.97 -21.86 2.19
N ALA A 418 -1.90 -22.78 1.96
CA ALA A 418 -1.63 -24.09 1.35
C ALA A 418 -1.12 -23.99 -0.10
N ASP A 419 -1.67 -23.06 -0.90
CA ASP A 419 -1.25 -22.80 -2.28
C ASP A 419 0.11 -22.11 -2.36
N THR A 420 0.40 -21.22 -1.41
CA THR A 420 1.72 -20.58 -1.28
C THR A 420 2.78 -21.62 -0.91
N TRP A 421 2.50 -22.47 0.08
CA TRP A 421 3.39 -23.58 0.40
C TRP A 421 3.58 -24.56 -0.77
N ARG A 422 2.50 -24.91 -1.48
CA ARG A 422 2.58 -25.80 -2.65
C ARG A 422 3.48 -25.24 -3.76
N ARG A 423 3.44 -23.92 -4.01
CA ARG A 423 4.33 -23.24 -4.96
C ARG A 423 5.78 -23.32 -4.50
N VAL A 424 6.07 -22.89 -3.27
CA VAL A 424 7.41 -22.94 -2.65
C VAL A 424 7.99 -24.35 -2.72
N ARG A 425 7.21 -25.36 -2.32
CA ARG A 425 7.60 -26.78 -2.36
C ARG A 425 7.85 -27.32 -3.77
N GLY A 426 7.25 -26.73 -4.80
CA GLY A 426 7.47 -27.08 -6.20
C GLY A 426 8.83 -26.62 -6.74
N GLU A 427 9.39 -25.52 -6.23
CA GLU A 427 10.68 -24.98 -6.69
C GLU A 427 11.86 -25.91 -6.41
N PHE A 428 11.74 -26.75 -5.39
CA PHE A 428 12.76 -27.71 -4.96
C PHE A 428 12.30 -29.17 -5.08
N GLU A 429 11.39 -29.48 -6.00
CA GLU A 429 11.00 -30.87 -6.30
C GLU A 429 12.24 -31.74 -6.62
N GLY A 430 12.30 -32.95 -6.04
CA GLY A 430 13.44 -33.85 -6.17
C GLY A 430 14.54 -33.70 -5.11
N TRP A 431 14.48 -32.67 -4.24
CA TRP A 431 15.50 -32.46 -3.20
C TRP A 431 15.72 -33.67 -2.28
N VAL A 432 14.68 -34.49 -2.03
CA VAL A 432 14.77 -35.68 -1.18
C VAL A 432 15.69 -36.74 -1.79
N GLN A 433 15.65 -36.90 -3.11
CA GLN A 433 16.40 -37.89 -3.90
C GLN A 433 17.83 -37.45 -4.22
N GLU A 434 18.16 -36.16 -4.06
CA GLU A 434 19.48 -35.60 -4.30
C GLU A 434 20.57 -36.29 -3.44
N THR A 435 21.74 -36.59 -4.00
CA THR A 435 22.85 -37.24 -3.27
C THR A 435 24.16 -36.56 -3.54
N VAL A 436 25.11 -36.64 -2.60
CA VAL A 436 26.47 -36.14 -2.79
C VAL A 436 27.12 -36.88 -3.97
N PRO A 437 27.71 -36.18 -4.96
CA PRO A 437 28.43 -36.82 -6.07
C PRO A 437 29.62 -37.64 -5.57
N ALA A 438 29.80 -38.84 -6.13
CA ALA A 438 30.85 -39.77 -5.72
C ALA A 438 32.26 -39.43 -6.27
N ASP A 439 32.33 -38.51 -7.25
CA ASP A 439 33.54 -38.04 -7.94
C ASP A 439 34.05 -36.66 -7.43
N ARG A 440 33.44 -36.17 -6.35
CA ARG A 440 33.77 -34.92 -5.65
C ARG A 440 35.23 -34.90 -5.16
N ARG A 441 35.90 -33.75 -5.23
CA ARG A 441 37.27 -33.59 -4.67
C ARG A 441 37.24 -33.47 -3.13
N PRO A 442 38.26 -33.93 -2.39
CA PRO A 442 38.37 -33.62 -0.96
C PRO A 442 38.28 -32.11 -0.67
N LEU A 443 37.59 -31.73 0.42
CA LEU A 443 37.22 -30.34 0.80
C LEU A 443 36.27 -29.56 -0.15
N GLU A 444 35.92 -30.06 -1.33
CA GLU A 444 34.91 -29.41 -2.16
C GLU A 444 33.52 -29.43 -1.47
N PRO A 445 32.77 -28.32 -1.38
CA PRO A 445 31.45 -28.31 -0.74
C PRO A 445 30.52 -29.37 -1.34
N ALA A 446 29.69 -30.01 -0.50
CA ALA A 446 28.69 -30.97 -0.99
C ALA A 446 27.67 -30.27 -1.89
N ASN A 447 27.73 -30.57 -3.20
CA ASN A 447 26.85 -29.97 -4.19
C ASN A 447 25.43 -30.54 -4.10
N LEU A 448 24.62 -29.93 -3.23
CA LEU A 448 23.20 -30.25 -3.00
C LEU A 448 22.30 -29.03 -3.32
N PRO A 449 22.23 -28.58 -4.59
CA PRO A 449 21.54 -27.35 -4.95
C PRO A 449 20.05 -27.35 -4.60
N LEU A 450 19.32 -28.45 -4.79
CA LEU A 450 17.88 -28.53 -4.47
C LEU A 450 17.64 -28.57 -2.96
N THR A 451 18.47 -29.28 -2.21
CA THR A 451 18.40 -29.28 -0.73
C THR A 451 18.67 -27.88 -0.19
N ARG A 452 19.66 -27.15 -0.71
CA ARG A 452 19.94 -25.76 -0.32
C ARG A 452 18.82 -24.80 -0.73
N LEU A 453 18.27 -24.95 -1.94
CA LEU A 453 17.12 -24.17 -2.39
C LEU A 453 15.90 -24.38 -1.47
N SER A 454 15.65 -25.62 -1.04
CA SER A 454 14.58 -25.93 -0.08
C SER A 454 14.76 -25.22 1.26
N ILE A 455 15.99 -25.08 1.76
CA ILE A 455 16.28 -24.31 2.98
C ILE A 455 16.00 -22.82 2.76
N ILE A 456 16.46 -22.26 1.64
CA ILE A 456 16.31 -20.84 1.33
C ILE A 456 14.83 -20.46 1.16
N CYS A 457 14.10 -21.14 0.27
CA CYS A 457 12.71 -20.79 -0.04
C CYS A 457 11.77 -21.09 1.14
N THR A 458 11.98 -22.19 1.87
CA THR A 458 11.15 -22.52 3.04
C THR A 458 11.41 -21.55 4.20
N ARG A 459 12.67 -21.18 4.47
CA ARG A 459 12.99 -20.13 5.46
C ARG A 459 12.37 -18.79 5.06
N SER A 460 12.55 -18.38 3.80
CA SER A 460 12.02 -17.10 3.31
C SER A 460 10.50 -17.01 3.44
N MET A 461 9.77 -18.11 3.20
CA MET A 461 8.32 -18.16 3.43
C MET A 461 7.96 -18.05 4.92
N LEU A 462 8.65 -18.79 5.79
CA LEU A 462 8.36 -18.83 7.23
C LEU A 462 8.72 -17.52 7.95
N GLU A 463 9.71 -16.79 7.46
CA GLU A 463 10.18 -15.51 8.00
C GLU A 463 9.49 -14.28 7.34
N GLU A 464 8.67 -14.49 6.30
CA GLU A 464 7.94 -13.40 5.65
C GLU A 464 7.01 -12.69 6.65
N PRO A 465 7.03 -11.34 6.74
CA PRO A 465 6.19 -10.62 7.71
C PRO A 465 4.70 -10.95 7.63
N ARG A 466 4.18 -11.18 6.41
CA ARG A 466 2.79 -11.57 6.17
C ARG A 466 2.49 -12.98 6.69
N THR A 467 3.41 -13.94 6.52
CA THR A 467 3.31 -15.29 7.10
C THR A 467 3.27 -15.24 8.63
N LEU A 468 4.16 -14.44 9.24
CA LEU A 468 4.21 -14.28 10.70
C LEU A 468 2.92 -13.66 11.26
N GLU A 469 2.36 -12.67 10.57
CA GLU A 469 1.06 -12.07 10.91
C GLU A 469 -0.09 -13.08 10.78
N ILE A 470 -0.20 -13.78 9.65
CA ILE A 470 -1.23 -14.81 9.44
C ILE A 470 -1.16 -15.89 10.53
N ARG A 471 0.04 -16.36 10.87
CA ARG A 471 0.25 -17.38 11.91
C ARG A 471 -0.11 -16.88 13.31
N ARG A 472 0.18 -15.60 13.63
CA ARG A 472 -0.19 -14.97 14.90
C ARG A 472 -1.71 -14.83 15.03
N ASP A 473 -2.37 -14.32 14.01
CA ASP A 473 -3.78 -13.94 14.05
C ASP A 473 -4.74 -15.13 13.88
N ASN A 474 -4.21 -16.29 13.45
CA ASN A 474 -4.94 -17.55 13.29
C ASN A 474 -4.35 -18.69 14.14
N ALA A 475 -3.77 -18.37 15.30
CA ALA A 475 -3.28 -19.38 16.24
C ALA A 475 -4.40 -20.35 16.67
N GLY A 476 -4.15 -21.65 16.59
CA GLY A 476 -5.12 -22.72 16.82
C GLY A 476 -5.92 -23.17 15.57
N GLU A 477 -5.78 -22.49 14.42
CA GLU A 477 -6.44 -22.92 13.18
C GLU A 477 -5.67 -24.07 12.51
N SER A 478 -6.06 -25.30 12.88
CA SER A 478 -5.36 -26.55 12.54
C SER A 478 -4.91 -26.71 11.08
N THR A 479 -5.68 -26.25 10.08
CA THR A 479 -5.29 -26.34 8.65
C THR A 479 -4.11 -25.42 8.30
N ILE A 480 -4.09 -24.21 8.87
CA ILE A 480 -3.01 -23.24 8.68
C ILE A 480 -1.77 -23.73 9.44
N GLU A 481 -1.95 -24.16 10.69
CA GLU A 481 -0.85 -24.70 11.50
C GLU A 481 -0.22 -25.95 10.88
N ALA A 482 -1.01 -26.90 10.36
CA ALA A 482 -0.49 -28.10 9.69
C ALA A 482 0.36 -27.76 8.46
N THR A 483 0.01 -26.70 7.72
CA THR A 483 0.78 -26.25 6.55
C THR A 483 2.14 -25.70 6.97
N TYR A 484 2.18 -24.85 8.00
CA TYR A 484 3.46 -24.34 8.53
C TYR A 484 4.29 -25.44 9.21
N GLN A 485 3.67 -26.44 9.84
CA GLN A 485 4.37 -27.60 10.40
C GLN A 485 5.02 -28.50 9.32
N ASP A 486 4.38 -28.71 8.16
CA ASP A 486 5.01 -29.42 7.02
C ASP A 486 6.21 -28.63 6.48
N ALA A 487 6.09 -27.30 6.38
CA ALA A 487 7.19 -26.42 6.01
C ALA A 487 8.37 -26.49 7.02
N GLU A 488 8.09 -26.39 8.32
CA GLU A 488 9.11 -26.54 9.37
C GLU A 488 9.79 -27.93 9.32
N GLN A 489 9.03 -29.00 9.10
CA GLN A 489 9.58 -30.36 8.95
C GLN A 489 10.49 -30.48 7.72
N VAL A 490 10.11 -29.93 6.57
CA VAL A 490 10.96 -29.88 5.37
C VAL A 490 12.24 -29.10 5.63
N LEU A 491 12.17 -27.91 6.26
CA LEU A 491 13.34 -27.11 6.60
C LEU A 491 14.32 -27.85 7.51
N GLN A 492 13.83 -28.54 8.55
CA GLN A 492 14.67 -29.31 9.46
C GLN A 492 15.28 -30.55 8.79
N ALA A 493 14.51 -31.26 7.95
CA ALA A 493 15.00 -32.42 7.21
C ALA A 493 16.06 -32.04 6.16
N ALA A 494 15.90 -30.90 5.48
CA ALA A 494 16.89 -30.37 4.55
C ALA A 494 18.19 -29.94 5.26
N ARG A 495 18.08 -29.26 6.41
CA ARG A 495 19.25 -28.92 7.26
C ARG A 495 20.00 -30.18 7.73
N ALA A 496 19.29 -31.19 8.23
CA ALA A 496 19.89 -32.46 8.63
C ALA A 496 20.58 -33.19 7.46
N LYS A 497 20.04 -33.07 6.24
CA LYS A 497 20.65 -33.63 5.03
C LYS A 497 21.94 -32.90 4.62
N VAL A 498 21.98 -31.57 4.73
CA VAL A 498 23.21 -30.79 4.52
C VAL A 498 24.28 -31.13 5.57
N ASP A 499 23.90 -31.27 6.84
CA ASP A 499 24.81 -31.70 7.92
C ASP A 499 25.39 -33.10 7.65
N ALA A 500 24.56 -34.08 7.29
CA ALA A 500 25.03 -35.43 6.95
C ALA A 500 25.99 -35.43 5.74
N ALA A 501 25.69 -34.66 4.70
CA ALA A 501 26.55 -34.51 3.53
C ALA A 501 27.87 -33.81 3.85
N PHE A 502 27.84 -32.78 4.72
CA PHE A 502 29.04 -32.15 5.24
C PHE A 502 29.87 -33.11 6.12
N GLY A 503 29.21 -33.96 6.91
CA GLY A 503 29.85 -35.04 7.67
C GLY A 503 30.70 -35.93 6.77
N GLN A 504 30.12 -36.42 5.66
CA GLN A 504 30.85 -37.19 4.64
C GLN A 504 32.03 -36.40 4.06
N VAL A 505 31.83 -35.12 3.69
CA VAL A 505 32.91 -34.25 3.16
C VAL A 505 34.10 -34.18 4.13
N MET A 506 33.82 -34.07 5.43
CA MET A 506 34.84 -33.98 6.46
C MET A 506 35.49 -35.32 6.79
N ASP A 507 34.74 -36.43 6.77
CA ASP A 507 35.30 -37.78 6.96
C ASP A 507 36.33 -38.10 5.85
N GLU A 508 36.00 -37.77 4.59
CA GLU A 508 36.91 -37.91 3.44
C GLU A 508 38.11 -36.96 3.54
N ALA A 509 37.88 -35.71 3.96
CA ALA A 509 38.96 -34.74 4.12
C ALA A 509 39.91 -35.08 5.29
N GLU A 510 39.41 -35.62 6.40
CA GLU A 510 40.25 -35.98 7.56
C GLU A 510 41.24 -37.12 7.25
N GLN A 511 40.93 -37.97 6.27
CA GLN A 511 41.77 -39.07 5.79
C GLN A 511 42.88 -38.63 4.81
N VAL A 512 42.74 -37.47 4.16
CA VAL A 512 43.78 -36.94 3.26
C VAL A 512 44.98 -36.50 4.08
N THR A 513 46.12 -37.15 3.82
CA THR A 513 47.43 -36.81 4.41
C THR A 513 48.09 -35.69 3.59
N LEU A 514 48.70 -34.72 4.25
CA LEU A 514 49.51 -33.68 3.60
C LEU A 514 51.02 -34.01 3.63
N PRO A 515 51.81 -33.51 2.67
CA PRO A 515 51.41 -32.71 1.51
C PRO A 515 50.71 -33.53 0.42
N LEU A 516 49.81 -32.87 -0.33
CA LEU A 516 49.16 -33.42 -1.51
C LEU A 516 50.16 -33.46 -2.69
N ASP A 517 50.61 -34.67 -3.03
CA ASP A 517 51.45 -35.02 -4.19
C ASP A 517 52.79 -34.27 -4.36
N GLU A 518 53.55 -34.65 -5.40
CA GLU A 518 54.87 -34.09 -5.70
C GLU A 518 54.84 -32.62 -6.15
N PHE A 519 53.71 -32.12 -6.66
CA PHE A 519 53.55 -30.75 -7.11
C PHE A 519 53.16 -29.81 -5.95
N GLY A 520 52.33 -30.28 -5.01
CA GLY A 520 52.01 -29.52 -3.79
C GLY A 520 53.22 -29.25 -2.89
N ALA A 521 54.28 -30.06 -2.99
CA ALA A 521 55.52 -29.91 -2.23
C ALA A 521 56.37 -28.69 -2.63
N PHE A 522 56.24 -28.18 -3.87
CA PHE A 522 57.07 -27.06 -4.34
C PHE A 522 56.69 -25.73 -3.68
N ASP A 523 55.40 -25.44 -3.52
CA ASP A 523 54.87 -24.19 -2.95
C ASP A 523 53.95 -24.44 -1.74
N LEU A 524 54.56 -24.80 -0.61
CA LEU A 524 53.87 -25.02 0.66
C LEU A 524 53.18 -23.75 1.19
N GLY A 525 53.66 -22.55 0.83
CA GLY A 525 53.06 -21.27 1.24
C GLY A 525 51.73 -20.99 0.52
N LYS A 526 51.69 -21.24 -0.79
CA LYS A 526 50.43 -21.25 -1.55
C LYS A 526 49.50 -22.35 -1.06
N LEU A 527 50.00 -23.56 -0.78
CA LEU A 527 49.18 -24.65 -0.25
C LEU A 527 48.50 -24.26 1.08
N ALA A 528 49.22 -23.62 2.01
CA ALA A 528 48.65 -23.09 3.26
C ALA A 528 47.52 -22.07 3.00
N THR A 529 47.73 -21.18 2.04
CA THR A 529 46.76 -20.14 1.63
C THR A 529 45.51 -20.74 0.98
N ASP A 530 45.69 -21.74 0.11
CA ASP A 530 44.60 -22.47 -0.56
C ASP A 530 43.77 -23.28 0.46
N GLN A 531 44.41 -23.92 1.44
CA GLN A 531 43.73 -24.63 2.54
C GLN A 531 42.88 -23.68 3.40
N GLN A 532 43.44 -22.54 3.81
CA GLN A 532 42.70 -21.52 4.56
C GLN A 532 41.49 -21.02 3.76
N THR A 533 41.68 -20.71 2.48
CA THR A 533 40.61 -20.25 1.57
C THR A 533 39.51 -21.30 1.41
N ALA A 534 39.85 -22.59 1.35
CA ALA A 534 38.87 -23.68 1.29
C ALA A 534 38.08 -23.81 2.61
N ALA A 535 38.76 -23.70 3.76
CA ALA A 535 38.12 -23.73 5.07
C ALA A 535 37.14 -22.57 5.27
N ASP A 536 37.52 -21.35 4.90
CA ASP A 536 36.66 -20.16 5.02
C ASP A 536 35.42 -20.25 4.11
N ARG A 537 35.58 -20.79 2.89
CA ARG A 537 34.45 -21.07 1.99
C ARG A 537 33.48 -22.10 2.58
N LEU A 538 33.99 -23.20 3.14
CA LEU A 538 33.15 -24.20 3.82
C LEU A 538 32.42 -23.61 5.03
N ILE A 539 33.07 -22.78 5.84
CA ILE A 539 32.43 -22.11 6.99
C ILE A 539 31.31 -21.16 6.52
N SER A 540 31.54 -20.36 5.47
CA SER A 540 30.52 -19.46 4.90
C SER A 540 29.30 -20.22 4.36
N ASP A 541 29.55 -21.34 3.66
CA ASP A 541 28.52 -22.22 3.10
C ASP A 541 27.66 -22.89 4.18
N LEU A 542 28.29 -23.35 5.26
CA LEU A 542 27.61 -23.85 6.47
C LEU A 542 26.79 -22.75 7.15
N GLN A 543 27.35 -21.55 7.33
CA GLN A 543 26.64 -20.42 7.94
C GLN A 543 25.37 -20.07 7.16
N HIS A 544 25.40 -20.13 5.82
CA HIS A 544 24.20 -19.86 5.03
C HIS A 544 23.15 -20.98 5.12
N SER A 545 23.59 -22.24 5.07
CA SER A 545 22.72 -23.43 4.98
C SER A 545 22.19 -23.91 6.33
N LEU A 546 22.97 -23.77 7.40
CA LEU A 546 22.70 -24.30 8.74
C LEU A 546 22.44 -23.20 9.78
N ALA A 547 22.25 -21.94 9.36
CA ALA A 547 21.81 -20.84 10.22
C ALA A 547 20.68 -21.29 11.17
N ASP A 548 20.74 -20.86 12.43
CA ASP A 548 19.70 -21.11 13.43
C ASP A 548 19.35 -22.61 13.61
N SER A 549 20.34 -23.49 13.42
CA SER A 549 20.23 -24.93 13.64
C SER A 549 21.28 -25.42 14.64
N GLY A 550 21.00 -26.54 15.30
CA GLY A 550 21.96 -27.20 16.21
C GLY A 550 23.19 -27.79 15.51
N TYR A 551 23.21 -27.81 14.17
CA TYR A 551 24.28 -28.42 13.37
C TYR A 551 25.45 -27.47 13.08
N LEU A 552 25.20 -26.15 13.05
CA LEU A 552 26.17 -25.15 12.59
C LEU A 552 27.46 -25.12 13.42
N GLU A 553 27.36 -24.95 14.74
CA GLU A 553 28.54 -24.83 15.62
C GLU A 553 29.39 -26.10 15.64
N PRO A 554 28.83 -27.33 15.77
CA PRO A 554 29.61 -28.57 15.61
C PRO A 554 30.35 -28.65 14.27
N ALA A 555 29.68 -28.30 13.17
CA ALA A 555 30.25 -28.36 11.82
C ALA A 555 31.40 -27.36 11.63
N VAL A 556 31.19 -26.09 11.97
CA VAL A 556 32.21 -25.03 11.89
C VAL A 556 33.41 -25.35 12.79
N ALA A 557 33.17 -25.86 14.01
CA ALA A 557 34.25 -26.30 14.89
C ALA A 557 35.04 -27.49 14.32
N ARG A 558 34.42 -28.38 13.54
CA ARG A 558 35.11 -29.47 12.82
C ARG A 558 35.99 -28.92 11.69
N VAL A 559 35.50 -27.98 10.87
CA VAL A 559 36.32 -27.33 9.82
C VAL A 559 37.55 -26.64 10.42
N ARG A 560 37.37 -25.85 11.48
CA ARG A 560 38.46 -25.13 12.14
C ARG A 560 39.55 -26.07 12.65
N ARG A 561 39.18 -27.14 13.38
CA ARG A 561 40.14 -28.15 13.87
C ARG A 561 40.91 -28.84 12.74
N LEU A 562 40.25 -29.18 11.62
CA LEU A 562 40.94 -29.79 10.47
C LEU A 562 41.91 -28.80 9.82
N ASN A 563 41.51 -27.54 9.63
CA ASN A 563 42.38 -26.50 9.09
C ASN A 563 43.57 -26.24 10.02
N GLU A 564 43.36 -26.05 11.33
CA GLU A 564 44.42 -25.89 12.34
C GLU A 564 45.43 -27.05 12.29
N ARG A 565 44.95 -28.30 12.24
CA ARG A 565 45.81 -29.49 12.09
C ARG A 565 46.65 -29.43 10.82
N ARG A 566 46.03 -29.11 9.68
CA ARG A 566 46.69 -29.03 8.37
C ARG A 566 47.68 -27.87 8.27
N GLN A 567 47.38 -26.71 8.86
CA GLN A 567 48.33 -25.60 8.95
C GLN A 567 49.56 -25.99 9.78
N ALA A 568 49.38 -26.75 10.87
CA ALA A 568 50.49 -27.28 11.65
C ALA A 568 51.32 -28.33 10.87
N GLU A 569 50.66 -29.24 10.13
CA GLU A 569 51.32 -30.21 9.23
C GLU A 569 52.16 -29.49 8.16
N ILE A 570 51.62 -28.45 7.51
CA ILE A 570 52.33 -27.66 6.49
C ILE A 570 53.49 -26.85 7.12
N ALA A 571 53.27 -26.22 8.28
CA ALA A 571 54.32 -25.47 8.99
C ALA A 571 55.49 -26.38 9.40
N ALA A 572 55.20 -27.60 9.88
CA ALA A 572 56.23 -28.60 10.17
C ALA A 572 56.99 -29.04 8.91
N ALA A 573 56.30 -29.20 7.77
CA ALA A 573 56.95 -29.50 6.49
C ALA A 573 57.84 -28.35 5.99
N ILE A 574 57.42 -27.09 6.14
CA ILE A 574 58.22 -25.90 5.84
C ILE A 574 59.48 -25.86 6.72
N GLN A 575 59.32 -26.08 8.04
CA GLN A 575 60.45 -26.13 8.97
C GLN A 575 61.44 -27.25 8.62
N ALA A 576 60.96 -28.47 8.37
CA ALA A 576 61.82 -29.60 7.99
C ALA A 576 62.55 -29.35 6.66
N ARG A 577 61.92 -28.67 5.70
CA ARG A 577 62.55 -28.24 4.44
C ARG A 577 63.63 -27.19 4.66
N GLN A 578 63.42 -26.24 5.59
CA GLN A 578 64.44 -25.25 5.97
C GLN A 578 65.62 -25.90 6.70
N GLU A 579 65.38 -26.78 7.68
CA GLU A 579 66.43 -27.52 8.40
C GLU A 579 67.27 -28.39 7.44
N LEU A 580 66.64 -28.99 6.43
CA LEU A 580 67.32 -29.71 5.36
C LEU A 580 68.18 -28.77 4.49
N TYR A 581 67.64 -27.62 4.10
CA TYR A 581 68.34 -26.60 3.32
C TYR A 581 69.58 -26.06 4.06
N ASP A 582 69.42 -25.69 5.34
CA ASP A 582 70.50 -25.13 6.16
C ASP A 582 71.63 -26.14 6.37
N ARG A 583 71.27 -27.41 6.65
CA ARG A 583 72.26 -28.49 6.78
C ARG A 583 73.05 -28.70 5.47
N LEU A 584 72.35 -28.80 4.33
CA LEU A 584 73.01 -29.02 3.05
C LEU A 584 73.82 -27.81 2.59
N THR A 585 73.41 -26.59 2.96
CA THR A 585 74.21 -25.37 2.73
C THR A 585 75.50 -25.41 3.52
N ALA A 586 75.47 -25.79 4.80
CA ALA A 586 76.67 -25.96 5.61
C ALA A 586 77.60 -27.08 5.08
N GLU A 587 77.04 -28.19 4.58
CA GLU A 587 77.81 -29.25 3.92
C GLU A 587 78.44 -28.76 2.59
N ALA A 588 77.71 -27.96 1.81
CA ALA A 588 78.15 -27.38 0.56
C ALA A 588 79.29 -26.35 0.75
N GLU A 589 79.12 -25.40 1.68
CA GLU A 589 80.14 -24.42 2.07
C GLU A 589 81.43 -25.10 2.56
N ALA A 590 81.31 -26.16 3.35
CA ALA A 590 82.47 -26.93 3.83
C ALA A 590 83.20 -27.70 2.72
N ALA A 591 82.47 -28.18 1.70
CA ALA A 591 83.04 -28.91 0.56
C ALA A 591 83.68 -27.98 -0.49
N TRP A 592 83.17 -26.76 -0.65
CA TRP A 592 83.51 -25.88 -1.76
C TRP A 592 85.02 -25.57 -1.91
N PRO A 593 85.79 -25.23 -0.86
CA PRO A 593 87.23 -24.94 -1.00
C PRO A 593 88.04 -26.13 -1.55
N ALA A 594 87.65 -27.36 -1.20
CA ALA A 594 88.31 -28.57 -1.70
C ALA A 594 87.96 -28.86 -3.17
N ILE A 595 86.72 -28.53 -3.58
CA ILE A 595 86.29 -28.61 -4.98
C ILE A 595 87.07 -27.60 -5.84
N VAL A 596 87.12 -26.32 -5.43
CA VAL A 596 87.86 -25.27 -6.14
C VAL A 596 89.34 -25.64 -6.27
N ALA A 597 89.99 -26.06 -5.19
CA ALA A 597 91.39 -26.47 -5.20
C ALA A 597 91.66 -27.64 -6.17
N ALA A 598 90.74 -28.60 -6.32
CA ALA A 598 90.88 -29.73 -7.23
C ALA A 598 90.76 -29.33 -8.72
N THR A 599 90.08 -28.22 -9.04
CA THR A 599 89.93 -27.75 -10.44
C THR A 599 91.12 -26.96 -10.96
N GLY A 600 91.98 -26.42 -10.07
CA GLY A 600 93.06 -25.51 -10.45
C GLY A 600 92.59 -24.14 -10.95
N ALA A 601 91.35 -23.73 -10.60
CA ALA A 601 90.77 -22.46 -11.02
C ALA A 601 91.55 -21.24 -10.51
N THR A 602 91.65 -20.21 -11.34
CA THR A 602 92.22 -18.91 -10.94
C THR A 602 91.13 -17.86 -10.78
N ALA A 603 91.19 -17.09 -9.68
CA ALA A 603 90.43 -15.85 -9.52
C ALA A 603 90.97 -14.73 -10.43
N GLY A 604 90.17 -13.68 -10.65
CA GLY A 604 90.54 -12.55 -11.51
C GLY A 604 90.25 -12.81 -13.00
N PHE A 605 89.01 -13.21 -13.30
CA PHE A 605 88.53 -13.36 -14.68
C PHE A 605 88.34 -12.00 -15.37
N ASP A 606 88.93 -11.85 -16.55
CA ASP A 606 88.59 -10.80 -17.52
C ASP A 606 87.92 -11.48 -18.72
N PRO A 607 86.61 -11.29 -18.95
CA PRO A 607 85.89 -11.88 -20.07
C PRO A 607 86.31 -11.30 -21.42
N THR A 608 87.02 -10.16 -21.45
CA THR A 608 87.42 -9.49 -22.69
C THR A 608 88.78 -9.94 -23.23
N ASP A 609 89.55 -10.73 -22.46
CA ASP A 609 90.86 -11.24 -22.86
C ASP A 609 90.76 -12.54 -23.68
N PRO A 610 90.98 -12.52 -25.02
CA PRO A 610 90.88 -13.72 -25.85
C PRO A 610 92.02 -14.72 -25.58
N ALA A 611 93.09 -14.34 -24.86
CA ALA A 611 94.16 -15.27 -24.47
C ALA A 611 93.73 -16.25 -23.36
N LYS A 612 92.51 -16.11 -22.82
CA LYS A 612 91.97 -16.95 -21.74
C LYS A 612 91.25 -18.22 -22.21
N VAL A 613 91.08 -18.46 -23.51
CA VAL A 613 90.43 -19.69 -24.00
C VAL A 613 91.16 -20.93 -23.48
N GLY A 614 90.41 -21.88 -22.92
CA GLY A 614 90.90 -23.09 -22.27
C GLY A 614 91.35 -22.91 -20.81
N THR A 615 91.38 -21.68 -20.28
CA THR A 615 91.69 -21.45 -18.86
C THR A 615 90.51 -21.81 -17.95
N VAL A 616 90.83 -22.23 -16.73
CA VAL A 616 89.85 -22.55 -15.68
C VAL A 616 89.72 -21.35 -14.76
N VAL A 617 88.53 -20.76 -14.70
CA VAL A 617 88.27 -19.49 -14.01
C VAL A 617 87.26 -19.67 -12.89
N LEU A 618 87.53 -19.02 -11.75
CA LEU A 618 86.61 -18.93 -10.62
C LEU A 618 85.81 -17.63 -10.72
N LEU A 619 84.49 -17.72 -10.72
CA LEU A 619 83.58 -16.58 -10.52
C LEU A 619 82.99 -16.70 -9.11
N GLU A 620 83.15 -15.66 -8.29
CA GLU A 620 82.65 -15.62 -6.92
C GLU A 620 81.48 -14.63 -6.84
N GLN A 621 80.49 -14.95 -6.00
CA GLN A 621 79.37 -14.08 -5.65
C GLN A 621 78.55 -13.56 -6.85
N VAL A 622 78.36 -14.41 -7.87
CA VAL A 622 77.59 -14.11 -9.09
C VAL A 622 76.13 -14.53 -8.94
N TYR A 623 75.19 -13.66 -9.31
CA TYR A 623 73.78 -14.04 -9.42
C TYR A 623 73.52 -14.66 -10.79
N ASN A 624 72.84 -15.81 -10.86
CA ASN A 624 72.44 -16.36 -12.15
C ASN A 624 71.32 -15.50 -12.76
N ARG A 625 71.61 -14.86 -13.89
CA ARG A 625 70.71 -14.02 -14.67
C ARG A 625 70.12 -14.73 -15.89
N ALA A 626 70.42 -16.02 -16.07
CA ALA A 626 69.69 -16.84 -17.05
C ALA A 626 68.19 -16.80 -16.74
N ARG A 627 67.36 -16.75 -17.79
CA ARG A 627 65.91 -16.56 -17.79
C ARG A 627 65.40 -15.19 -17.26
N TRP A 628 66.22 -14.42 -16.56
CA TRP A 628 65.89 -13.07 -16.06
C TRP A 628 66.29 -11.94 -17.02
N GLU A 629 67.58 -11.89 -17.35
CA GLU A 629 68.21 -10.89 -18.23
C GLU A 629 68.78 -11.54 -19.49
N PHE A 630 69.12 -12.84 -19.46
CA PHE A 630 69.66 -13.57 -20.61
C PHE A 630 68.92 -14.89 -20.87
N ASN A 631 68.93 -15.41 -22.10
CA ASN A 631 68.36 -16.72 -22.45
C ASN A 631 69.34 -17.57 -23.27
N SER A 632 68.89 -18.75 -23.70
CA SER A 632 69.66 -19.69 -24.54
C SER A 632 70.91 -20.29 -23.88
N CYS A 633 70.96 -20.27 -22.54
CA CYS A 633 72.03 -20.79 -21.69
C CYS A 633 71.47 -21.21 -20.33
N ASP A 634 72.20 -22.05 -19.60
CA ASP A 634 71.81 -22.51 -18.25
C ASP A 634 72.26 -21.51 -17.17
N PHE A 635 73.44 -20.92 -17.38
CA PHE A 635 73.99 -19.86 -16.56
C PHE A 635 74.26 -18.62 -17.41
N ALA A 636 73.96 -17.44 -16.86
CA ALA A 636 74.44 -16.18 -17.39
C ALA A 636 74.69 -15.15 -16.28
N VAL A 637 75.65 -14.25 -16.48
CA VAL A 637 75.86 -13.09 -15.63
C VAL A 637 76.46 -11.95 -16.46
N ARG A 638 76.27 -10.70 -16.03
CA ARG A 638 77.03 -9.56 -16.57
C ARG A 638 78.27 -9.32 -15.71
N TRP A 639 79.45 -9.49 -16.29
CA TRP A 639 80.73 -9.28 -15.59
C TRP A 639 81.38 -7.99 -16.12
N GLY A 640 81.34 -6.93 -15.30
CA GLY A 640 81.62 -5.58 -15.77
C GLY A 640 80.57 -5.12 -16.78
N SER A 641 80.99 -4.74 -17.98
CA SER A 641 80.09 -4.46 -19.11
C SER A 641 79.75 -5.70 -19.96
N THR A 642 80.51 -6.78 -19.83
CA THR A 642 80.49 -7.91 -20.78
C THR A 642 79.53 -9.01 -20.32
N PRO A 643 78.58 -9.46 -21.17
CA PRO A 643 77.78 -10.63 -20.88
C PRO A 643 78.65 -11.90 -20.87
N VAL A 644 78.40 -12.78 -19.91
CA VAL A 644 79.06 -14.08 -19.77
C VAL A 644 77.94 -15.13 -19.73
N GLY A 645 77.95 -16.04 -20.70
CA GLY A 645 76.97 -17.13 -20.80
C GLY A 645 77.64 -18.48 -20.59
N GLY A 646 76.86 -19.51 -20.25
CA GLY A 646 77.41 -20.86 -20.14
C GLY A 646 76.40 -21.98 -20.04
N GLY A 647 76.88 -23.17 -20.37
CA GLY A 647 76.17 -24.44 -20.16
C GLY A 647 76.74 -25.20 -18.96
N TYR A 648 75.89 -25.91 -18.23
CA TYR A 648 76.35 -26.82 -17.19
C TYR A 648 76.96 -28.09 -17.81
N ALA A 649 78.02 -28.63 -17.19
CA ALA A 649 78.39 -30.02 -17.45
C ALA A 649 77.31 -30.97 -16.92
N ASP A 650 77.05 -32.10 -17.59
CA ASP A 650 75.98 -33.05 -17.27
C ASP A 650 75.84 -33.40 -15.78
N TYR A 651 76.97 -33.56 -15.07
CA TYR A 651 76.97 -33.90 -13.65
C TYR A 651 76.58 -32.71 -12.75
N VAL A 652 76.91 -31.48 -13.13
CA VAL A 652 76.45 -30.25 -12.46
C VAL A 652 74.95 -30.12 -12.63
N GLN A 653 74.45 -30.27 -13.87
CA GLN A 653 73.02 -30.23 -14.17
C GLN A 653 72.25 -31.31 -13.38
N ARG A 654 72.68 -32.57 -13.41
CA ARG A 654 72.01 -33.65 -12.65
C ARG A 654 72.02 -33.42 -11.14
N THR A 655 73.04 -32.74 -10.60
CA THR A 655 73.11 -32.45 -9.16
C THR A 655 72.14 -31.33 -8.78
N LEU A 656 72.01 -30.29 -9.63
CA LEU A 656 70.97 -29.26 -9.50
C LEU A 656 69.56 -29.87 -9.63
N GLU A 657 69.34 -30.71 -10.64
CA GLU A 657 68.07 -31.42 -10.83
C GLU A 657 67.73 -32.31 -9.63
N HIS A 658 68.70 -33.03 -9.06
CA HIS A 658 68.49 -33.80 -7.82
C HIS A 658 68.09 -32.91 -6.63
N ALA A 659 68.75 -31.76 -6.45
CA ALA A 659 68.39 -30.81 -5.41
C ALA A 659 66.98 -30.22 -5.59
N TRP A 660 66.61 -29.89 -6.84
CA TRP A 660 65.28 -29.38 -7.19
C TRP A 660 64.17 -30.44 -7.09
N TYR A 661 64.38 -31.66 -7.59
CA TYR A 661 63.33 -32.68 -7.72
C TYR A 661 63.23 -33.64 -6.54
N GLU A 662 64.34 -34.15 -6.01
CA GLU A 662 64.33 -35.15 -4.93
C GLU A 662 64.27 -34.48 -3.55
N LEU A 663 65.12 -33.47 -3.34
CA LEU A 663 65.19 -32.74 -2.07
C LEU A 663 64.16 -31.62 -1.97
N LYS A 664 63.45 -31.32 -3.07
CA LYS A 664 62.51 -30.20 -3.22
C LYS A 664 63.09 -28.85 -2.77
N LEU A 665 64.41 -28.65 -2.84
CA LEU A 665 65.02 -27.38 -2.44
C LEU A 665 65.00 -26.40 -3.60
N ASP A 666 64.71 -25.13 -3.34
CA ASP A 666 64.88 -24.09 -4.36
C ASP A 666 66.34 -23.63 -4.35
N VAL A 667 67.09 -23.94 -5.42
CA VAL A 667 68.43 -23.37 -5.64
C VAL A 667 68.25 -21.94 -6.14
N ASN A 668 67.97 -21.07 -5.19
CA ASN A 668 67.55 -19.69 -5.40
C ASN A 668 68.60 -18.91 -6.22
N ASP A 669 68.20 -18.39 -7.38
CA ASP A 669 69.06 -17.57 -8.26
C ASP A 669 69.26 -16.12 -7.73
N ARG A 670 68.55 -15.76 -6.65
CA ARG A 670 68.67 -14.49 -5.92
C ARG A 670 69.65 -14.54 -4.74
N ILE A 671 70.32 -15.65 -4.49
CA ILE A 671 71.53 -15.67 -3.66
C ILE A 671 72.77 -15.63 -4.56
N PRO A 672 73.91 -15.10 -4.09
CA PRO A 672 75.17 -15.20 -4.82
C PRO A 672 75.59 -16.67 -4.96
N TRP A 673 76.05 -17.06 -6.14
CA TRP A 673 76.63 -18.36 -6.44
C TRP A 673 78.14 -18.18 -6.65
N ASP A 674 78.92 -19.21 -6.34
CA ASP A 674 80.32 -19.30 -6.75
C ASP A 674 80.45 -20.46 -7.74
N LEU A 675 81.22 -20.30 -8.82
CA LEU A 675 81.34 -21.34 -9.84
C LEU A 675 82.72 -21.38 -10.49
N VAL A 676 83.06 -22.56 -11.01
CA VAL A 676 84.25 -22.77 -11.83
C VAL A 676 83.84 -23.09 -13.26
N GLY A 677 84.30 -22.27 -14.21
CA GLY A 677 84.08 -22.46 -15.63
C GLY A 677 85.38 -22.71 -16.40
N VAL A 678 85.31 -23.49 -17.47
CA VAL A 678 86.32 -23.49 -18.54
C VAL A 678 85.91 -22.49 -19.60
N VAL A 679 86.79 -21.54 -19.93
CA VAL A 679 86.51 -20.55 -20.98
C VAL A 679 86.56 -21.24 -22.35
N GLU A 680 85.43 -21.31 -23.07
CA GLU A 680 85.37 -21.95 -24.39
C GLU A 680 85.59 -20.94 -25.53
N GLY A 681 85.36 -19.65 -25.27
CA GLY A 681 85.65 -18.55 -26.19
C GLY A 681 84.46 -17.62 -26.43
N PRO A 682 84.46 -16.84 -27.53
CA PRO A 682 83.33 -15.97 -27.87
C PRO A 682 82.10 -16.78 -28.28
N GLY A 683 80.94 -16.38 -27.78
CA GLY A 683 79.63 -16.98 -28.08
C GLY A 683 78.52 -15.94 -28.19
N LYS A 684 77.27 -16.40 -28.30
CA LYS A 684 76.07 -15.56 -28.32
C LYS A 684 75.06 -16.03 -27.28
N ILE A 685 74.44 -15.09 -26.57
CA ILE A 685 73.24 -15.31 -25.73
C ILE A 685 72.18 -14.27 -26.10
N GLY A 686 70.89 -14.58 -25.94
CA GLY A 686 69.85 -13.57 -26.10
C GLY A 686 69.79 -12.69 -24.85
N GLU A 687 69.88 -11.37 -24.99
CA GLU A 687 69.67 -10.41 -23.89
C GLU A 687 68.23 -9.88 -23.92
N ARG A 688 67.55 -9.85 -22.77
CA ARG A 688 66.16 -9.40 -22.65
C ARG A 688 66.05 -7.90 -22.94
N THR A 689 65.39 -7.55 -24.04
CA THR A 689 65.05 -6.17 -24.36
C THR A 689 63.53 -5.99 -24.34
N THR A 690 63.05 -4.99 -23.60
CA THR A 690 61.61 -4.65 -23.58
C THR A 690 61.34 -3.58 -24.62
N ARG A 691 60.61 -3.94 -25.68
CA ARG A 691 60.12 -2.99 -26.68
C ARG A 691 58.69 -2.57 -26.34
N ILE A 692 58.53 -1.32 -25.93
CA ILE A 692 57.21 -0.71 -25.73
C ILE A 692 56.57 -0.51 -27.12
N LEU A 693 55.43 -1.16 -27.34
CA LEU A 693 54.60 -0.90 -28.51
C LEU A 693 53.77 0.35 -28.25
N LYS A 694 53.84 1.30 -29.19
CA LYS A 694 53.00 2.49 -29.17
C LYS A 694 52.12 2.53 -30.39
N ASP A 695 50.86 2.88 -30.19
CA ASP A 695 49.94 3.19 -31.26
C ASP A 695 50.47 4.39 -32.07
N THR A 696 50.53 4.24 -33.39
CA THR A 696 51.20 5.20 -34.28
C THR A 696 50.43 6.52 -34.43
N ASN A 697 49.13 6.53 -34.11
CA ASN A 697 48.26 7.71 -34.26
C ASN A 697 48.12 8.49 -32.93
N THR A 698 48.12 7.78 -31.80
CA THR A 698 47.88 8.34 -30.46
C THR A 698 49.13 8.41 -29.57
N ASN A 699 50.22 7.71 -29.94
CA ASN A 699 51.45 7.57 -29.15
C ASN A 699 51.25 6.95 -27.75
N LEU A 700 50.08 6.33 -27.51
CA LEU A 700 49.76 5.58 -26.29
C LEU A 700 50.43 4.21 -26.30
N GLU A 701 50.84 3.74 -25.13
CA GLU A 701 51.37 2.39 -24.93
C GLU A 701 50.23 1.36 -25.06
N ILE A 702 50.32 0.50 -26.07
CA ILE A 702 49.35 -0.58 -26.35
C ILE A 702 49.82 -1.95 -25.85
N GLY A 703 51.07 -2.05 -25.42
CA GLY A 703 51.64 -3.27 -24.86
C GLY A 703 53.16 -3.24 -24.81
N LYS A 704 53.74 -4.30 -24.25
CA LYS A 704 55.19 -4.53 -24.21
C LYS A 704 55.47 -5.87 -24.88
N ILE A 705 56.37 -5.90 -25.85
CA ILE A 705 56.97 -7.13 -26.34
C ILE A 705 58.33 -7.28 -25.67
N GLU A 706 58.62 -8.49 -25.19
CA GLU A 706 59.96 -8.87 -24.74
C GLU A 706 60.65 -9.60 -25.89
N GLU A 707 61.70 -8.98 -26.41
CA GLU A 707 62.57 -9.55 -27.43
C GLU A 707 63.86 -10.06 -26.74
N TRP A 708 64.54 -11.04 -27.35
CA TRP A 708 65.80 -11.58 -26.83
C TRP A 708 66.89 -11.58 -27.92
N PRO A 709 67.27 -10.40 -28.45
CA PRO A 709 68.29 -10.28 -29.49
C PRO A 709 69.63 -10.90 -29.07
N PRO A 710 70.33 -11.60 -29.96
CA PRO A 710 71.61 -12.23 -29.65
C PRO A 710 72.73 -11.19 -29.49
N VAL A 711 73.29 -11.09 -28.29
CA VAL A 711 74.46 -10.26 -27.96
C VAL A 711 75.73 -11.09 -27.91
N ASP A 712 76.88 -10.47 -28.17
CA ASP A 712 78.19 -11.10 -27.96
C ASP A 712 78.45 -11.33 -26.47
N CYS A 713 78.96 -12.51 -26.16
CA CYS A 713 79.29 -12.92 -24.79
C CYS A 713 80.55 -13.78 -24.79
N THR A 714 81.14 -13.96 -23.59
CA THR A 714 82.16 -14.97 -23.37
C THR A 714 81.49 -16.23 -22.83
N TRP A 715 81.70 -17.35 -23.52
CA TRP A 715 81.06 -18.62 -23.21
C TRP A 715 81.92 -19.46 -22.26
N LEU A 716 81.29 -19.97 -21.20
CA LEU A 716 81.88 -20.85 -20.20
C LEU A 716 81.18 -22.21 -20.19
N ARG A 717 81.95 -23.29 -20.05
CA ARG A 717 81.39 -24.58 -19.61
C ARG A 717 81.61 -24.73 -18.12
N ILE A 718 80.52 -24.74 -17.36
CA ILE A 718 80.54 -24.75 -15.89
C ILE A 718 80.85 -26.17 -15.41
N ILE A 719 81.98 -26.35 -14.74
CA ILE A 719 82.51 -27.64 -14.28
C ILE A 719 82.49 -27.81 -12.75
N ALA A 720 82.28 -26.73 -12.00
CA ALA A 720 81.95 -26.79 -10.59
C ALA A 720 80.99 -25.65 -10.23
N LEU A 721 80.15 -25.86 -9.21
CA LEU A 721 79.15 -24.90 -8.76
C LEU A 721 78.94 -25.02 -7.25
N HIS A 722 78.84 -23.88 -6.59
CA HIS A 722 78.37 -23.67 -5.23
C HIS A 722 77.19 -22.69 -5.27
N ALA A 723 76.01 -23.18 -4.92
CA ALA A 723 74.76 -22.42 -4.95
C ALA A 723 73.87 -22.89 -3.80
N GLY A 724 73.98 -22.22 -2.64
CA GLY A 724 73.25 -22.58 -1.42
C GLY A 724 73.49 -24.05 -1.02
N PRO A 725 72.47 -24.92 -1.02
CA PRO A 725 72.57 -26.32 -0.58
C PRO A 725 73.31 -27.25 -1.56
N VAL A 726 73.84 -26.72 -2.66
CA VAL A 726 74.53 -27.50 -3.70
C VAL A 726 75.99 -27.06 -3.79
N ALA A 727 76.91 -27.99 -3.52
CA ALA A 727 78.30 -27.91 -3.97
C ALA A 727 78.64 -29.14 -4.82
N VAL A 728 79.06 -28.91 -6.07
CA VAL A 728 79.40 -29.96 -7.03
C VAL A 728 80.68 -29.62 -7.78
N GLY A 729 81.52 -30.62 -8.01
CA GLY A 729 82.77 -30.51 -8.77
C GLY A 729 82.96 -31.68 -9.73
N PRO A 730 84.05 -31.70 -10.51
CA PRO A 730 84.35 -32.80 -11.43
C PRO A 730 84.41 -34.16 -10.72
N PRO A 731 83.91 -35.24 -11.34
CA PRO A 731 84.07 -36.58 -10.79
C PRO A 731 85.56 -36.96 -10.69
N LYS A 732 85.90 -37.69 -9.63
CA LYS A 732 87.26 -38.18 -9.34
C LYS A 732 87.61 -39.45 -10.12
#